data_AF-A0A6N9AHX8-F1
#
_entry.id   AF-A0A6N9AHX8-F1
#
_cell.length_a   1.000
_cell.length_b   1.000
_cell.length_c   1.000
_cell.angle_alpha   90.00
_cell.angle_beta   90.00
_cell.angle_gamma   90.00
#
_symmetry.space_group_name_H-M   'P 1'
#
loop_
_entity.id
_entity.type
_entity.pdbx_description
1 polymer ?
#
loop_
_entity_poly.entity_id
_entity_poly.type
_entity_poly.pdbx_seq_one_letter_code
_entity_poly.pdbx_strand_id
1 'polypeptide(L)'
;MIAFPPRPSSRLLPALLSGLLFNLFSLASDTPGARAAIPNPQAISGPATVDRPNIPGPAIEAALAELYRQLNGRRIDENPLEEILDDGDPSLAERYGDARIRLRERHALDSLLARPEIRLNVFFEEEERLSAELWDIHFTRHGDGWKAERFKPLLTAHLGFRFSLREDEFYAFDYLTIERPAGVFEIEDGLLMPGFSGDRIGRAVLVGAGRFTFTPSDRVERHQMNKYARTADDTYTTDFDRMVLVLSPGGYEHLVEGVALSRVEGGRAFDRAKALLNRVDRDYLLDMKPARERFSLAHTHPGFLQAEIDLSDSDRWLVYTNSPYESESVSLVQKSGFPRNPDISPPVVWCRFSPGPEGPSGRADRAGRAAKDETVRGPLLSLDHYDLTGSLEQDGRRMRMKTTLEITARAAPLTAATFTLNPDLDVYRVDYAGGDGALFTRQGTWLTVPFRRPVPGDSTSTLTLWYEGDVFQHRGGSVFGLLTNQQWLPVHSNEDLYTFDLELRYPDELTVATVGAHVASHEEEDARVTRWRRTRPVSSLGMTVSENRTRTVSAGGIDVILSVDEDRRPAESNTARILTHIGPALDFFGGVFGPYPYEKLDVVQMPDDYAFGRALPSMLMLWGLYFQDAFRLDANLHAHMYTEVQHLFRGFLAHELAHQWWGGTVVPKTYRDAWLSEAVATYAADLYIESETGPEAFREMLKRHTDQALYADRHGAIDLGMRLGEHYQAVVYEKGAVVLHMLRRTIGDEHFMNVLSRFSRQYAGKLVTTADFEAAVETETGREMGWFFDQWIRDTGFPVYRVYFTSSEGGVGAVSGGAASSGPGQGGLDSGGERTARGFTVRGQLLQEQEGRVFHAIVPLVIELENGDRIVREIWNAQRRQTFEYALPDRAKRIDIAPDFSVYFKAAR
;
A
#
# COMPACT_ATOMS: atom_id res chain seq x y z
N MET A 1 0.54 -10.02 40.73
CA MET A 1 -0.47 -9.20 41.39
C MET A 1 0.20 -7.93 41.92
N ILE A 2 0.10 -6.83 41.18
CA ILE A 2 0.37 -5.45 41.64
C ILE A 2 -0.67 -4.58 40.90
N ALA A 3 -1.41 -3.77 41.65
CA ALA A 3 -2.61 -3.04 41.23
C ALA A 3 -2.27 -1.68 40.59
N PHE A 4 -3.00 -1.30 39.53
CA PHE A 4 -2.98 0.06 38.97
C PHE A 4 -4.12 0.91 39.56
N PRO A 5 -3.89 2.18 39.93
CA PRO A 5 -4.93 3.09 40.44
C PRO A 5 -5.84 3.64 39.33
N PRO A 6 -7.02 4.22 39.67
CA PRO A 6 -8.15 4.41 38.75
C PRO A 6 -8.05 5.68 37.89
N ARG A 7 -8.71 5.63 36.72
CA ARG A 7 -8.96 6.76 35.81
C ARG A 7 -9.71 7.90 36.50
N PRO A 8 -9.38 9.18 36.26
CA PRO A 8 -10.32 10.27 36.47
C PRO A 8 -11.27 10.44 35.28
N SER A 9 -12.49 10.79 35.63
CA SER A 9 -13.70 10.94 34.82
C SER A 9 -13.66 12.10 33.82
N SER A 10 -14.28 11.85 32.66
CA SER A 10 -14.84 12.82 31.72
C SER A 10 -15.74 13.87 32.39
N ARG A 11 -15.54 15.15 32.05
CA ARG A 11 -16.58 16.20 31.81
C ARG A 11 -15.90 17.55 31.64
N LEU A 12 -15.77 18.01 30.40
CA LEU A 12 -15.80 19.44 29.99
C LEU A 12 -15.97 19.53 28.46
N LEU A 13 -17.23 19.43 28.05
CA LEU A 13 -17.91 19.92 26.85
C LEU A 13 -19.37 20.12 27.32
N PRO A 14 -20.24 20.96 26.73
CA PRO A 14 -20.10 22.06 25.77
C PRO A 14 -21.02 23.28 26.13
N ALA A 15 -21.10 24.24 25.19
CA ALA A 15 -22.11 25.30 25.01
C ALA A 15 -21.79 26.71 25.56
N LEU A 16 -21.54 27.64 24.64
CA LEU A 16 -22.27 28.90 24.46
C LEU A 16 -21.99 29.37 23.01
N LEU A 17 -22.81 28.94 22.04
CA LEU A 17 -24.11 29.54 21.62
C LEU A 17 -23.88 30.80 20.75
N SER A 18 -23.96 30.71 19.42
CA SER A 18 -25.19 30.85 18.60
C SER A 18 -25.72 32.29 18.48
N GLY A 19 -25.69 32.86 17.27
CA GLY A 19 -26.52 33.98 16.81
C GLY A 19 -26.48 34.09 15.28
N LEU A 20 -27.57 33.74 14.56
CA LEU A 20 -28.75 34.58 14.18
C LEU A 20 -28.45 35.50 12.97
N LEU A 21 -29.23 35.70 11.89
CA LEU A 21 -30.31 35.02 11.13
C LEU A 21 -30.90 36.08 10.13
N PHE A 22 -31.35 35.64 8.92
CA PHE A 22 -32.40 36.24 8.02
C PHE A 22 -32.15 37.61 7.30
N ASN A 23 -32.69 37.99 6.11
CA ASN A 23 -33.92 37.72 5.31
C ASN A 23 -33.75 38.36 3.87
N LEU A 24 -34.15 37.82 2.69
CA LEU A 24 -35.46 37.73 1.96
C LEU A 24 -35.50 38.45 0.56
N PHE A 25 -36.43 37.93 -0.29
CA PHE A 25 -37.04 38.40 -1.58
C PHE A 25 -36.35 38.07 -2.94
N SER A 26 -37.04 37.81 -4.07
CA SER A 26 -38.32 37.18 -4.52
C SER A 26 -38.49 37.50 -6.04
N LEU A 27 -39.37 36.75 -6.74
CA LEU A 27 -39.98 37.00 -8.07
C LEU A 27 -39.11 36.66 -9.31
N ALA A 28 -39.61 36.17 -10.44
CA ALA A 28 -40.88 35.57 -10.90
C ALA A 28 -40.61 35.10 -12.36
N SER A 29 -41.17 33.95 -12.79
CA SER A 29 -42.01 33.74 -13.99
C SER A 29 -41.28 33.93 -15.36
N ASP A 30 -41.41 33.10 -16.40
CA ASP A 30 -42.60 32.54 -17.03
C ASP A 30 -42.19 31.59 -18.19
N THR A 31 -42.81 30.39 -18.23
CA THR A 31 -43.45 29.66 -19.38
C THR A 31 -42.77 29.43 -20.77
N PRO A 32 -43.26 28.45 -21.56
CA PRO A 32 -42.41 27.47 -22.26
C PRO A 32 -42.62 27.38 -23.78
N GLY A 33 -41.85 26.51 -24.43
CA GLY A 33 -42.34 25.73 -25.58
C GLY A 33 -41.43 25.71 -26.80
N ALA A 34 -41.01 24.50 -27.21
CA ALA A 34 -41.55 23.82 -28.38
C ALA A 34 -40.73 22.56 -28.69
N ARG A 35 -41.41 21.42 -28.67
CA ARG A 35 -40.92 20.12 -29.14
C ARG A 35 -40.62 20.19 -30.64
N ALA A 36 -39.44 19.72 -31.05
CA ALA A 36 -39.18 19.27 -32.42
C ALA A 36 -38.72 17.81 -32.38
N ALA A 37 -39.32 17.00 -33.24
CA ALA A 37 -39.22 15.55 -33.27
C ALA A 37 -37.82 15.05 -33.66
N ILE A 38 -37.40 13.96 -33.02
CA ILE A 38 -36.19 13.18 -33.33
C ILE A 38 -36.46 12.31 -34.57
N PRO A 39 -35.62 12.36 -35.63
CA PRO A 39 -35.64 11.37 -36.69
C PRO A 39 -34.86 10.11 -36.29
N ASN A 40 -35.54 8.98 -36.44
CA ASN A 40 -35.11 7.58 -36.53
C ASN A 40 -33.58 7.31 -36.75
N PRO A 41 -32.88 6.59 -35.85
CA PRO A 41 -31.41 6.39 -35.89
C PRO A 41 -30.92 5.24 -36.79
N GLN A 42 -31.69 4.82 -37.80
CA GLN A 42 -31.23 3.80 -38.76
C GLN A 42 -30.64 4.40 -40.03
N ALA A 43 -29.53 5.12 -39.88
CA ALA A 43 -28.53 5.30 -40.94
C ALA A 43 -27.31 5.99 -40.31
N ILE A 44 -26.18 5.28 -40.24
CA ILE A 44 -24.80 5.71 -40.53
C ILE A 44 -23.90 4.60 -39.97
N SER A 45 -23.69 3.57 -40.80
CA SER A 45 -22.60 2.61 -40.65
C SER A 45 -21.49 3.03 -41.61
N GLY A 46 -20.46 3.69 -41.09
CA GLY A 46 -19.25 4.07 -41.82
C GLY A 46 -18.22 4.63 -40.84
N PRO A 47 -16.91 4.46 -41.08
CA PRO A 47 -15.88 5.01 -40.21
C PRO A 47 -15.94 6.54 -40.32
N ALA A 48 -16.53 7.20 -39.33
CA ALA A 48 -16.50 8.64 -39.23
C ALA A 48 -15.06 9.06 -38.91
N THR A 49 -14.28 9.40 -39.94
CA THR A 49 -13.24 10.40 -39.80
C THR A 49 -13.94 11.68 -39.36
N VAL A 50 -13.94 11.96 -38.06
CA VAL A 50 -14.41 13.23 -37.53
C VAL A 50 -13.46 14.30 -38.05
N ASP A 51 -13.97 15.15 -38.95
CA ASP A 51 -13.27 16.36 -39.37
C ASP A 51 -12.86 17.16 -38.13
N ARG A 52 -11.58 17.54 -38.08
CA ARG A 52 -11.05 18.43 -37.05
C ARG A 52 -11.87 19.73 -37.05
N PRO A 53 -12.46 20.16 -35.93
CA PRO A 53 -12.82 21.56 -35.79
C PRO A 53 -11.53 22.36 -35.90
N ASN A 54 -11.44 23.20 -36.93
CA ASN A 54 -10.31 24.09 -37.13
C ASN A 54 -10.45 25.23 -36.11
N ILE A 55 -9.90 25.08 -34.90
CA ILE A 55 -9.90 26.10 -33.86
C ILE A 55 -9.06 27.28 -34.37
N PRO A 56 -9.63 28.50 -34.57
CA PRO A 56 -8.86 29.58 -35.16
C PRO A 56 -7.77 30.08 -34.19
N GLY A 57 -6.49 29.97 -34.57
CA GLY A 57 -5.36 30.58 -33.86
C GLY A 57 -5.48 32.09 -33.53
N PRO A 58 -6.16 32.95 -34.34
CA PRO A 58 -6.15 34.40 -34.13
C PRO A 58 -6.81 34.93 -32.84
N ALA A 59 -7.81 34.25 -32.26
CA ALA A 59 -8.46 34.78 -31.04
C ALA A 59 -7.75 34.36 -29.75
N ILE A 60 -7.05 33.23 -29.78
CA ILE A 60 -6.15 32.82 -28.69
C ILE A 60 -4.95 33.77 -28.64
N GLU A 61 -4.41 34.15 -29.81
CA GLU A 61 -3.41 35.21 -29.91
C GLU A 61 -3.92 36.55 -29.32
N ALA A 62 -5.19 36.90 -29.53
CA ALA A 62 -5.78 38.11 -28.95
C ALA A 62 -5.96 38.04 -27.43
N ALA A 63 -6.43 36.91 -26.88
CA ALA A 63 -6.57 36.70 -25.44
C ALA A 63 -5.22 36.71 -24.72
N LEU A 64 -4.18 36.13 -25.34
CA LEU A 64 -2.81 36.15 -24.81
C LEU A 64 -2.14 37.53 -24.99
N ALA A 65 -2.50 38.29 -26.02
CA ALA A 65 -2.08 39.69 -26.17
C ALA A 65 -2.77 40.65 -25.18
N GLU A 66 -4.01 40.37 -24.77
CA GLU A 66 -4.71 41.06 -23.68
C GLU A 66 -4.05 40.75 -22.34
N LEU A 67 -3.79 39.47 -22.05
CA LEU A 67 -3.01 39.02 -20.89
C LEU A 67 -1.66 39.76 -20.83
N TYR A 68 -0.95 39.87 -21.95
CA TYR A 68 0.28 40.66 -22.10
C TYR A 68 0.11 42.14 -21.75
N ARG A 69 -0.98 42.79 -22.16
CA ARG A 69 -1.19 44.23 -21.92
C ARG A 69 -1.48 44.54 -20.45
N GLN A 70 -2.16 43.62 -19.76
CA GLN A 70 -2.56 43.80 -18.36
C GLN A 70 -1.43 43.46 -17.37
N LEU A 71 -0.53 42.55 -17.75
CA LEU A 71 0.70 42.26 -17.00
C LEU A 71 1.76 43.36 -17.15
N ASN A 72 1.66 44.20 -18.18
CA ASN A 72 2.63 45.26 -18.45
C ASN A 72 2.27 46.55 -17.70
N GLY A 73 3.04 46.90 -16.65
CA GLY A 73 2.96 48.20 -15.97
C GLY A 73 2.31 48.22 -14.57
N ARG A 74 1.96 47.07 -14.00
CA ARG A 74 1.53 46.95 -12.58
C ARG A 74 2.59 46.21 -11.77
N ARG A 75 2.85 46.68 -10.55
CA ARG A 75 3.51 45.89 -9.52
C ARG A 75 2.44 44.98 -8.92
N ILE A 76 2.53 43.70 -9.20
CA ILE A 76 1.49 42.72 -8.88
C ILE A 76 2.03 41.85 -7.75
N ASP A 77 1.57 42.10 -6.52
CA ASP A 77 1.98 41.36 -5.32
C ASP A 77 1.11 40.08 -5.09
N GLU A 78 0.07 39.81 -5.92
CA GLU A 78 -0.80 38.61 -5.87
C GLU A 78 -1.23 38.09 -7.26
N ASN A 79 -1.53 36.80 -7.39
CA ASN A 79 -1.74 36.05 -8.66
C ASN A 79 -2.69 36.75 -9.68
N PRO A 80 -2.17 37.35 -10.78
CA PRO A 80 -2.97 38.17 -11.70
C PRO A 80 -3.87 37.39 -12.66
N LEU A 81 -3.79 36.06 -12.70
CA LEU A 81 -4.46 35.26 -13.73
C LEU A 81 -5.94 34.96 -13.43
N GLU A 82 -6.38 35.04 -12.18
CA GLU A 82 -7.80 34.89 -11.81
C GLU A 82 -8.60 36.19 -12.04
N GLU A 83 -7.98 37.37 -11.90
CA GLU A 83 -8.68 38.68 -11.98
C GLU A 83 -8.98 39.12 -13.43
N ILE A 84 -8.26 38.57 -14.40
CA ILE A 84 -8.22 39.04 -15.80
C ILE A 84 -9.19 38.27 -16.72
N LEU A 85 -9.55 37.03 -16.36
CA LEU A 85 -10.38 36.15 -17.19
C LEU A 85 -11.88 36.20 -16.84
N ASP A 86 -12.26 36.97 -15.80
CA ASP A 86 -13.65 37.21 -15.42
C ASP A 86 -14.30 38.41 -16.16
N ASP A 87 -13.49 39.28 -16.79
CA ASP A 87 -14.00 40.34 -17.69
C ASP A 87 -14.22 39.75 -19.08
N GLY A 88 -15.37 39.09 -19.24
CA GLY A 88 -15.80 38.46 -20.49
C GLY A 88 -15.75 39.42 -21.68
N ASP A 89 -14.75 39.26 -22.55
CA ASP A 89 -14.75 39.84 -23.88
C ASP A 89 -15.86 39.16 -24.71
N PRO A 90 -16.93 39.88 -25.09
CA PRO A 90 -18.05 39.30 -25.85
C PRO A 90 -17.63 38.74 -27.21
N SER A 91 -16.49 39.18 -27.75
CA SER A 91 -16.00 38.75 -29.07
C SER A 91 -15.38 37.35 -29.09
N LEU A 92 -14.96 36.82 -27.94
CA LEU A 92 -14.51 35.43 -27.77
C LEU A 92 -15.70 34.48 -27.65
N ALA A 93 -16.76 34.89 -26.94
CA ALA A 93 -18.00 34.12 -26.78
C ALA A 93 -18.75 33.90 -28.11
N GLU A 94 -18.71 34.87 -29.01
CA GLU A 94 -19.40 34.79 -30.32
C GLU A 94 -18.70 33.85 -31.32
N ARG A 95 -17.42 33.52 -31.09
CA ARG A 95 -16.57 32.80 -32.06
C ARG A 95 -16.17 31.37 -31.63
N TYR A 96 -16.22 31.04 -30.34
CA TYR A 96 -15.88 29.72 -29.77
C TYR A 96 -17.00 29.11 -28.92
N GLY A 97 -18.18 29.74 -28.87
CA GLY A 97 -19.22 29.39 -27.89
C GLY A 97 -18.78 29.75 -26.47
N ASP A 98 -19.42 29.16 -25.45
CA ASP A 98 -19.13 29.35 -24.01
C ASP A 98 -17.74 28.83 -23.55
N ALA A 99 -16.70 28.91 -24.40
CA ALA A 99 -15.35 28.49 -24.09
C ALA A 99 -14.71 29.40 -23.03
N ARG A 100 -14.40 28.84 -21.86
CA ARG A 100 -13.73 29.55 -20.75
C ARG A 100 -12.25 29.17 -20.68
N ILE A 101 -11.35 30.10 -21.03
CA ILE A 101 -9.90 29.93 -20.85
C ILE A 101 -9.59 30.11 -19.36
N ARG A 102 -8.90 29.15 -18.72
CA ARG A 102 -8.56 29.22 -17.28
C ARG A 102 -7.15 28.69 -17.03
N LEU A 103 -6.31 29.50 -16.39
CA LEU A 103 -4.94 29.11 -16.05
C LEU A 103 -4.90 28.37 -14.69
N ARG A 104 -4.18 27.25 -14.62
CA ARG A 104 -4.17 26.36 -13.45
C ARG A 104 -3.01 26.61 -12.49
N GLU A 105 -1.90 27.15 -12.98
CA GLU A 105 -0.66 27.27 -12.20
C GLU A 105 -0.60 28.61 -11.45
N ARG A 106 -0.35 28.53 -10.14
CA ARG A 106 -0.29 29.67 -9.21
C ARG A 106 1.17 29.95 -8.86
N HIS A 107 1.93 30.49 -9.81
CA HIS A 107 3.27 31.02 -9.51
C HIS A 107 3.27 32.54 -9.62
N ALA A 108 4.15 33.18 -8.85
CA ALA A 108 4.51 34.57 -9.12
C ALA A 108 5.07 34.64 -10.55
N LEU A 109 4.53 35.57 -11.34
CA LEU A 109 4.83 35.71 -12.77
C LEU A 109 6.35 35.84 -13.04
N ASP A 110 7.08 36.47 -12.12
CA ASP A 110 8.55 36.63 -12.19
C ASP A 110 9.32 35.30 -12.10
N SER A 111 8.79 34.30 -11.40
CA SER A 111 9.40 32.96 -11.31
C SER A 111 9.18 32.16 -12.59
N LEU A 112 8.00 32.31 -13.20
CA LEU A 112 7.62 31.67 -14.48
C LEU A 112 8.41 32.27 -15.66
N LEU A 113 8.56 33.59 -15.69
CA LEU A 113 9.23 34.32 -16.76
C LEU A 113 10.76 34.33 -16.66
N ALA A 114 11.36 33.68 -15.67
CA ALA A 114 12.80 33.43 -15.64
C ALA A 114 13.29 32.56 -16.83
N ARG A 115 12.36 31.95 -17.58
CA ARG A 115 12.63 31.09 -18.73
C ARG A 115 12.10 31.75 -20.02
N PRO A 116 12.86 31.68 -21.13
CA PRO A 116 12.42 32.22 -22.41
C PRO A 116 11.30 31.39 -23.07
N GLU A 117 10.94 30.23 -22.53
CA GLU A 117 9.89 29.35 -23.06
C GLU A 117 9.04 28.83 -21.90
N ILE A 118 7.72 29.05 -21.96
CA ILE A 118 6.73 28.56 -20.99
C ILE A 118 5.73 27.68 -21.72
N ARG A 119 5.39 26.55 -21.12
CA ARG A 119 4.33 25.68 -21.61
C ARG A 119 3.08 25.82 -20.76
N LEU A 120 1.94 26.05 -21.40
CA LEU A 120 0.67 26.25 -20.73
C LEU A 120 -0.31 25.15 -21.14
N ASN A 121 -0.91 24.50 -20.14
CA ASN A 121 -2.12 23.71 -20.35
C ASN A 121 -3.32 24.65 -20.38
N VAL A 122 -3.88 24.87 -21.57
CA VAL A 122 -5.10 25.62 -21.78
C VAL A 122 -6.26 24.64 -21.80
N PHE A 123 -7.15 24.74 -20.83
CA PHE A 123 -8.32 23.86 -20.75
C PHE A 123 -9.46 24.50 -21.53
N PHE A 124 -10.13 23.70 -22.36
CA PHE A 124 -11.31 24.07 -23.11
C PHE A 124 -12.48 23.24 -22.62
N GLU A 125 -13.57 23.92 -22.39
CA GLU A 125 -14.84 23.29 -22.07
C GLU A 125 -15.77 23.50 -23.27
N GLU A 126 -16.18 22.39 -23.88
CA GLU A 126 -17.24 22.36 -24.90
C GLU A 126 -18.34 21.43 -24.39
N GLU A 127 -19.50 22.01 -24.05
CA GLU A 127 -20.68 21.31 -23.55
C GLU A 127 -20.37 20.36 -22.36
N GLU A 128 -20.19 19.07 -22.66
CA GLU A 128 -19.99 17.98 -21.72
C GLU A 128 -18.56 17.41 -21.77
N ARG A 129 -17.66 18.02 -22.54
CA ARG A 129 -16.28 17.55 -22.74
C ARG A 129 -15.29 18.59 -22.24
N LEU A 130 -14.37 18.13 -21.40
CA LEU A 130 -13.17 18.87 -21.06
C LEU A 130 -12.05 18.41 -22.00
N SER A 131 -11.59 19.30 -22.86
CA SER A 131 -10.32 19.16 -23.56
C SER A 131 -9.27 20.05 -22.91
N ALA A 132 -8.01 19.75 -23.19
CA ALA A 132 -6.92 20.67 -22.94
C ALA A 132 -6.01 20.70 -24.15
N GLU A 133 -5.38 21.85 -24.35
CA GLU A 133 -4.29 22.01 -25.28
C GLU A 133 -3.02 22.42 -24.55
N LEU A 134 -1.90 21.85 -24.98
CA LEU A 134 -0.59 22.29 -24.55
C LEU A 134 -0.10 23.35 -25.52
N TRP A 135 0.17 24.54 -25.01
CA TRP A 135 0.69 25.67 -25.77
C TRP A 135 2.13 25.95 -25.38
N ASP A 136 2.98 26.21 -26.37
CA ASP A 136 4.33 26.70 -26.19
C ASP A 136 4.37 28.21 -26.42
N ILE A 137 4.86 28.96 -25.42
CA ILE A 137 4.93 30.42 -25.46
C ILE A 137 6.37 30.86 -25.22
N HIS A 138 6.96 31.50 -26.23
CA HIS A 138 8.30 32.04 -26.13
C HIS A 138 8.27 33.50 -25.67
N PHE A 139 9.00 33.82 -24.61
CA PHE A 139 9.17 35.16 -24.05
C PHE A 139 10.59 35.69 -24.28
N THR A 140 10.71 36.94 -24.70
CA THR A 140 11.98 37.68 -24.77
C THR A 140 11.95 38.88 -23.83
N ARG A 141 13.12 39.23 -23.28
CA ARG A 141 13.24 40.39 -22.39
C ARG A 141 13.24 41.68 -23.22
N HIS A 142 12.38 42.63 -22.88
CA HIS A 142 12.22 43.89 -23.60
C HIS A 142 12.15 45.07 -22.63
N GLY A 143 13.29 45.71 -22.36
CA GLY A 143 13.42 46.73 -21.31
C GLY A 143 13.36 46.10 -19.91
N ASP A 144 12.57 46.69 -19.01
CA ASP A 144 12.32 46.16 -17.66
C ASP A 144 11.25 45.05 -17.62
N GLY A 145 10.68 44.67 -18.77
CA GLY A 145 9.61 43.67 -18.88
C GLY A 145 9.91 42.53 -19.85
N TRP A 146 8.91 41.67 -20.06
CA TRP A 146 8.95 40.51 -20.97
C TRP A 146 7.94 40.66 -22.11
N LYS A 147 8.24 40.09 -23.28
CA LYS A 147 7.38 40.07 -24.46
C LYS A 147 7.19 38.64 -24.96
N ALA A 148 5.95 38.18 -25.06
CA ALA A 148 5.66 36.94 -25.77
C ALA A 148 5.81 37.16 -27.28
N GLU A 149 6.70 36.40 -27.92
CA GLU A 149 7.01 36.54 -29.35
C GLU A 149 6.45 35.41 -30.22
N ARG A 150 6.21 34.23 -29.62
CA ARG A 150 5.73 33.05 -30.36
C ARG A 150 4.74 32.27 -29.53
N PHE A 151 3.61 31.93 -30.14
CA PHE A 151 2.60 31.04 -29.59
C PHE A 151 2.46 29.86 -30.54
N LYS A 152 2.59 28.64 -30.01
CA LYS A 152 2.46 27.42 -30.82
C LYS A 152 1.66 26.37 -30.06
N PRO A 153 0.48 25.95 -30.55
CA PRO A 153 -0.18 24.77 -30.01
C PRO A 153 0.66 23.54 -30.32
N LEU A 154 0.92 22.72 -29.30
CA LEU A 154 1.70 21.49 -29.38
C LEU A 154 0.83 20.23 -29.39
N LEU A 155 -0.31 20.28 -28.70
CA LEU A 155 -1.19 19.13 -28.51
C LEU A 155 -2.58 19.56 -28.11
N THR A 156 -3.59 18.76 -28.47
CA THR A 156 -4.94 18.77 -27.89
C THR A 156 -5.25 17.36 -27.37
N ALA A 157 -5.82 17.22 -26.18
CA ALA A 157 -6.37 15.96 -25.68
C ALA A 157 -7.70 16.17 -24.95
N HIS A 158 -8.53 15.14 -24.92
CA HIS A 158 -9.76 15.11 -24.13
C HIS A 158 -9.44 14.51 -22.75
N LEU A 159 -9.63 15.30 -21.71
CA LEU A 159 -9.21 14.97 -20.35
C LEU A 159 -10.34 14.37 -19.52
N GLY A 160 -11.58 14.80 -19.75
CA GLY A 160 -12.68 14.41 -18.90
C GLY A 160 -14.03 14.67 -19.53
N PHE A 161 -15.03 14.07 -18.91
CA PHE A 161 -16.41 14.12 -19.36
C PHE A 161 -17.28 14.59 -18.20
N ARG A 162 -18.09 15.60 -18.46
CA ARG A 162 -19.20 15.97 -17.58
C ARG A 162 -20.34 15.05 -17.93
N PHE A 163 -20.85 14.38 -16.92
CA PHE A 163 -22.03 13.55 -17.09
C PHE A 163 -23.27 14.35 -16.71
N SER A 164 -24.28 14.33 -17.56
CA SER A 164 -25.58 14.91 -17.28
C SER A 164 -26.67 13.87 -17.44
N LEU A 165 -27.82 14.13 -16.83
CA LEU A 165 -29.01 13.31 -16.99
C LEU A 165 -29.95 14.08 -17.92
N ARG A 166 -30.65 13.36 -18.80
CA ARG A 166 -31.64 13.94 -19.71
C ARG A 166 -33.04 13.55 -19.24
N GLU A 167 -33.95 14.51 -19.15
CA GLU A 167 -35.29 14.28 -18.59
C GLU A 167 -36.15 13.36 -19.48
N ASP A 168 -35.86 13.31 -20.77
CA ASP A 168 -36.49 12.43 -21.76
C ASP A 168 -35.87 11.01 -21.83
N GLU A 169 -34.73 10.79 -21.18
CA GLU A 169 -34.04 9.50 -21.06
C GLU A 169 -34.22 8.95 -19.64
N PHE A 170 -35.48 8.71 -19.29
CA PHE A 170 -35.89 8.29 -17.96
C PHE A 170 -36.78 7.03 -18.07
N TYR A 171 -36.32 5.92 -17.49
CA TYR A 171 -36.90 4.60 -17.74
C TYR A 171 -37.34 3.94 -16.43
N ALA A 172 -38.60 3.48 -16.38
CA ALA A 172 -39.05 2.52 -15.39
C ALA A 172 -38.70 1.09 -15.83
N PHE A 173 -38.43 0.23 -14.85
CA PHE A 173 -38.25 -1.21 -15.07
C PHE A 173 -38.89 -2.00 -13.92
N ASP A 174 -39.30 -3.23 -14.22
CA ASP A 174 -39.98 -4.12 -13.27
C ASP A 174 -39.04 -5.08 -12.55
N TYR A 175 -37.82 -5.30 -13.04
CA TYR A 175 -36.79 -6.07 -12.33
C TYR A 175 -35.42 -5.83 -12.99
N LEU A 176 -34.39 -5.61 -12.18
CA LEU A 176 -33.01 -5.50 -12.64
C LEU A 176 -32.09 -6.21 -11.64
N THR A 177 -31.28 -7.14 -12.16
CA THR A 177 -30.20 -7.78 -11.39
C THR A 177 -28.85 -7.39 -11.97
N ILE A 178 -27.96 -6.93 -11.11
CA ILE A 178 -26.56 -6.68 -11.45
C ILE A 178 -25.71 -7.66 -10.67
N GLU A 179 -25.11 -8.61 -11.37
CA GLU A 179 -24.20 -9.58 -10.76
C GLU A 179 -22.76 -9.22 -11.09
N ARG A 180 -21.95 -9.06 -10.04
CA ARG A 180 -20.50 -8.88 -10.13
C ARG A 180 -19.82 -9.75 -9.07
N PRO A 181 -18.51 -10.01 -9.17
CA PRO A 181 -17.83 -10.86 -8.20
C PRO A 181 -18.10 -10.40 -6.75
N ALA A 182 -18.59 -11.34 -5.93
CA ALA A 182 -19.02 -11.14 -4.54
C ALA A 182 -20.16 -10.13 -4.29
N GLY A 183 -20.71 -9.46 -5.31
CA GLY A 183 -21.74 -8.43 -5.14
C GLY A 183 -22.92 -8.65 -6.08
N VAL A 184 -24.11 -8.77 -5.51
CA VAL A 184 -25.38 -8.89 -6.24
C VAL A 184 -26.29 -7.74 -5.84
N PHE A 185 -26.83 -7.06 -6.86
CA PHE A 185 -27.81 -5.99 -6.69
C PHE A 185 -29.12 -6.46 -7.32
N GLU A 186 -30.18 -6.55 -6.53
CA GLU A 186 -31.53 -6.92 -6.99
C GLU A 186 -32.46 -5.73 -6.80
N ILE A 187 -33.16 -5.32 -7.84
CA ILE A 187 -34.07 -4.16 -7.78
C ILE A 187 -35.41 -4.61 -8.37
N GLU A 188 -36.44 -4.65 -7.52
CA GLU A 188 -37.77 -5.20 -7.85
C GLU A 188 -38.71 -4.21 -8.54
N ASP A 189 -38.46 -2.91 -8.41
CA ASP A 189 -39.07 -1.87 -9.23
C ASP A 189 -38.22 -0.60 -9.09
N GLY A 190 -38.01 0.11 -10.19
CA GLY A 190 -37.13 1.27 -10.13
C GLY A 190 -37.09 2.11 -11.38
N LEU A 191 -36.33 3.19 -11.25
CA LEU A 191 -36.04 4.17 -12.27
C LEU A 191 -34.55 4.09 -12.61
N LEU A 192 -34.27 3.90 -13.89
CA LEU A 192 -32.93 3.88 -14.46
C LEU A 192 -32.73 5.10 -15.34
N MET A 193 -31.59 5.75 -15.15
CA MET A 193 -31.25 6.98 -15.84
C MET A 193 -29.80 6.92 -16.33
N PRO A 194 -29.57 6.83 -17.64
CA PRO A 194 -28.24 6.95 -18.20
C PRO A 194 -27.68 8.35 -17.96
N GLY A 195 -26.43 8.42 -17.50
CA GLY A 195 -25.67 9.67 -17.45
C GLY A 195 -24.80 9.79 -18.69
N PHE A 196 -25.07 10.84 -19.45
CA PHE A 196 -24.51 11.09 -20.78
C PHE A 196 -23.34 12.07 -20.74
N SER A 197 -22.38 11.83 -21.62
CA SER A 197 -21.42 12.83 -22.06
C SER A 197 -21.33 12.83 -23.58
N GLY A 198 -21.94 13.81 -24.22
CA GLY A 198 -22.36 13.74 -25.62
C GLY A 198 -23.23 12.50 -25.84
N ASP A 199 -22.89 11.68 -26.82
CA ASP A 199 -23.64 10.43 -27.10
C ASP A 199 -23.15 9.21 -26.31
N ARG A 200 -22.21 9.39 -25.37
CA ARG A 200 -21.63 8.28 -24.60
C ARG A 200 -22.28 8.17 -23.23
N ILE A 201 -22.51 6.94 -22.78
CA ILE A 201 -22.97 6.65 -21.42
C ILE A 201 -21.80 6.09 -20.62
N GLY A 202 -21.44 6.77 -19.53
CA GLY A 202 -20.40 6.34 -18.58
C GLY A 202 -20.88 6.30 -17.13
N ARG A 203 -22.19 6.55 -16.95
CA ARG A 203 -22.88 6.61 -15.67
C ARG A 203 -24.26 6.01 -15.80
N ALA A 204 -24.74 5.43 -14.72
CA ALA A 204 -26.16 5.14 -14.56
C ALA A 204 -26.60 5.49 -13.15
N VAL A 205 -27.72 6.20 -13.03
CA VAL A 205 -28.37 6.45 -11.74
C VAL A 205 -29.57 5.54 -11.63
N LEU A 206 -29.61 4.80 -10.53
CA LEU A 206 -30.68 3.89 -10.16
C LEU A 206 -31.38 4.44 -8.92
N VAL A 207 -32.71 4.56 -9.00
CA VAL A 207 -33.56 4.99 -7.89
C VAL A 207 -34.73 4.02 -7.78
N GLY A 208 -34.85 3.33 -6.66
CA GLY A 208 -35.83 2.27 -6.44
C GLY A 208 -35.45 1.45 -5.22
N ALA A 209 -36.42 0.70 -4.68
CA ALA A 209 -36.14 -0.21 -3.59
C ALA A 209 -35.31 -1.38 -4.11
N GLY A 210 -34.06 -1.44 -3.68
CA GLY A 210 -33.13 -2.48 -4.07
C GLY A 210 -32.54 -3.18 -2.86
N ARG A 211 -32.02 -4.38 -3.10
CA ARG A 211 -31.27 -5.18 -2.14
C ARG A 211 -29.86 -5.38 -2.67
N PHE A 212 -28.88 -5.05 -1.84
CA PHE A 212 -27.48 -5.35 -2.08
C PHE A 212 -27.06 -6.51 -1.20
N THR A 213 -26.54 -7.55 -1.82
CA THR A 213 -25.98 -8.73 -1.17
C THR A 213 -24.49 -8.83 -1.50
N PHE A 214 -23.67 -8.92 -0.46
CA PHE A 214 -22.23 -9.02 -0.57
C PHE A 214 -21.69 -10.23 0.18
N THR A 215 -20.97 -11.11 -0.53
CA THR A 215 -20.43 -12.36 -0.01
C THR A 215 -18.95 -12.48 -0.37
N PRO A 216 -18.03 -12.05 0.52
CA PRO A 216 -16.61 -12.24 0.31
C PRO A 216 -16.25 -13.73 0.22
N SER A 217 -15.35 -14.10 -0.70
CA SER A 217 -14.89 -15.49 -0.83
C SER A 217 -14.06 -15.92 0.39
N ASP A 218 -13.21 -15.02 0.87
CA ASP A 218 -12.19 -15.34 1.85
C ASP A 218 -12.72 -15.16 3.28
N ARG A 219 -12.38 -16.10 4.17
CA ARG A 219 -12.84 -16.08 5.58
C ARG A 219 -12.40 -14.82 6.32
N VAL A 220 -11.19 -14.34 6.06
CA VAL A 220 -10.66 -13.12 6.68
C VAL A 220 -11.44 -11.88 6.24
N GLU A 221 -11.88 -11.83 4.98
CA GLU A 221 -12.70 -10.74 4.47
C GLU A 221 -14.13 -10.80 5.00
N ARG A 222 -14.70 -12.00 5.16
CA ARG A 222 -15.96 -12.18 5.91
C ARG A 222 -15.83 -11.69 7.34
N HIS A 223 -14.72 -11.98 8.02
CA HIS A 223 -14.48 -11.46 9.36
C HIS A 223 -14.39 -9.93 9.41
N GLN A 224 -13.68 -9.31 8.44
CA GLN A 224 -13.63 -7.85 8.34
C GLN A 224 -15.00 -7.24 8.04
N MET A 225 -15.76 -7.81 7.10
CA MET A 225 -17.14 -7.43 6.82
C MET A 225 -17.98 -7.49 8.09
N ASN A 226 -17.95 -8.60 8.83
CA ASN A 226 -18.73 -8.85 10.04
C ASN A 226 -18.43 -7.82 11.14
N LYS A 227 -17.15 -7.44 11.28
CA LYS A 227 -16.71 -6.39 12.21
C LYS A 227 -17.38 -5.04 11.93
N TYR A 228 -17.45 -4.62 10.66
CA TYR A 228 -17.99 -3.30 10.29
C TYR A 228 -19.51 -3.31 10.09
N ALA A 229 -20.04 -4.35 9.45
CA ALA A 229 -21.47 -4.57 9.26
C ALA A 229 -22.20 -4.94 10.57
N ARG A 230 -21.45 -5.37 11.61
CA ARG A 230 -21.98 -5.88 12.89
C ARG A 230 -22.93 -7.06 12.70
N THR A 231 -22.58 -7.97 11.80
CA THR A 231 -23.29 -9.22 11.56
C THR A 231 -22.43 -10.43 11.95
N ALA A 232 -23.06 -11.57 12.19
CA ALA A 232 -22.39 -12.87 12.34
C ALA A 232 -22.46 -13.72 11.06
N ASP A 233 -23.23 -13.28 10.07
CA ASP A 233 -23.45 -14.00 8.83
C ASP A 233 -22.24 -13.89 7.88
N ASP A 234 -22.03 -14.90 7.05
CA ASP A 234 -20.98 -14.88 6.03
C ASP A 234 -21.33 -13.99 4.82
N THR A 235 -22.50 -13.40 4.83
CA THR A 235 -23.05 -12.55 3.77
C THR A 235 -23.66 -11.31 4.39
N TYR A 236 -23.31 -10.14 3.86
CA TYR A 236 -23.95 -8.89 4.21
C TYR A 236 -25.08 -8.60 3.24
N THR A 237 -26.28 -8.39 3.76
CA THR A 237 -27.45 -8.00 2.97
C THR A 237 -28.03 -6.72 3.55
N THR A 238 -28.29 -5.75 2.68
CA THR A 238 -28.85 -4.45 3.07
C THR A 238 -29.72 -3.91 1.96
N ASP A 239 -30.75 -3.16 2.34
CA ASP A 239 -31.61 -2.48 1.38
C ASP A 239 -31.00 -1.10 1.04
N PHE A 240 -31.15 -0.70 -0.21
CA PHE A 240 -30.75 0.62 -0.71
C PHE A 240 -31.88 1.25 -1.50
N ASP A 241 -31.96 2.58 -1.46
CA ASP A 241 -32.99 3.32 -2.22
C ASP A 241 -32.41 3.88 -3.53
N ARG A 242 -31.09 4.08 -3.56
CA ARG A 242 -30.41 4.83 -4.62
C ARG A 242 -29.00 4.34 -4.81
N MET A 243 -28.56 4.30 -6.06
CA MET A 243 -27.20 3.95 -6.41
C MET A 243 -26.74 4.73 -7.65
N VAL A 244 -25.46 5.07 -7.69
CA VAL A 244 -24.81 5.56 -8.91
C VAL A 244 -23.76 4.56 -9.35
N LEU A 245 -23.88 4.13 -10.60
CA LEU A 245 -22.92 3.27 -11.27
C LEU A 245 -21.94 4.11 -12.09
N VAL A 246 -20.66 3.85 -11.90
CA VAL A 246 -19.56 4.28 -12.76
C VAL A 246 -19.23 3.11 -13.67
N LEU A 247 -19.38 3.31 -14.98
CA LEU A 247 -19.34 2.25 -15.97
C LEU A 247 -18.20 2.46 -16.95
N SER A 248 -17.60 1.35 -17.39
CA SER A 248 -16.71 1.34 -18.55
C SER A 248 -17.51 1.57 -19.85
N PRO A 249 -16.85 1.99 -20.96
CA PRO A 249 -17.53 2.15 -22.25
C PRO A 249 -18.26 0.86 -22.69
N GLY A 250 -19.52 0.96 -23.10
CA GLY A 250 -20.37 -0.20 -23.42
C GLY A 250 -21.03 -0.86 -22.21
N GLY A 251 -20.69 -0.42 -20.99
CA GLY A 251 -21.17 -1.03 -19.75
C GLY A 251 -22.65 -0.78 -19.48
N TYR A 252 -23.23 0.30 -20.01
CA TYR A 252 -24.65 0.59 -19.86
C TYR A 252 -25.50 -0.34 -20.74
N GLU A 253 -25.08 -0.56 -21.98
CA GLU A 253 -25.76 -1.42 -22.94
C GLU A 253 -25.82 -2.85 -22.41
N HIS A 254 -24.73 -3.33 -21.80
CA HIS A 254 -24.70 -4.63 -21.14
C HIS A 254 -25.54 -4.66 -19.86
N LEU A 255 -25.60 -3.55 -19.10
CA LEU A 255 -26.43 -3.43 -17.89
C LEU A 255 -27.93 -3.59 -18.20
N VAL A 256 -28.38 -3.08 -19.34
CA VAL A 256 -29.81 -3.08 -19.73
C VAL A 256 -30.18 -4.21 -20.68
N GLU A 257 -29.24 -5.07 -21.03
CA GLU A 257 -29.46 -6.19 -21.95
C GLU A 257 -30.52 -7.15 -21.37
N GLY A 258 -31.63 -7.33 -22.09
CA GLY A 258 -32.75 -8.18 -21.64
C GLY A 258 -33.67 -7.55 -20.60
N VAL A 259 -33.47 -6.28 -20.22
CA VAL A 259 -34.31 -5.56 -19.26
C VAL A 259 -35.46 -4.85 -19.98
N ALA A 260 -36.69 -5.07 -19.52
CA ALA A 260 -37.86 -4.36 -20.05
C ALA A 260 -37.91 -2.93 -19.52
N LEU A 261 -37.55 -1.96 -20.37
CA LEU A 261 -37.54 -0.54 -20.03
C LEU A 261 -38.77 0.17 -20.61
N SER A 262 -39.49 0.91 -19.75
CA SER A 262 -40.63 1.75 -20.14
C SER A 262 -40.29 3.22 -19.88
N ARG A 263 -40.35 4.07 -20.90
CA ARG A 263 -40.07 5.51 -20.75
C ARG A 263 -41.15 6.17 -19.88
N VAL A 264 -40.75 6.98 -18.91
CA VAL A 264 -41.63 7.68 -17.96
C VAL A 264 -41.22 9.14 -17.79
N GLU A 265 -42.10 9.98 -17.24
CA GLU A 265 -41.78 11.40 -16.98
C GLU A 265 -40.93 11.54 -15.70
N GLY A 266 -39.82 12.29 -15.79
CA GLY A 266 -38.84 12.42 -14.71
C GLY A 266 -39.32 13.14 -13.46
N GLY A 267 -39.91 14.33 -13.62
CA GLY A 267 -40.46 15.14 -12.52
C GLY A 267 -39.51 15.25 -11.31
N ARG A 268 -40.05 15.10 -10.09
CA ARG A 268 -39.25 15.16 -8.85
C ARG A 268 -38.21 14.04 -8.73
N ALA A 269 -38.41 12.91 -9.40
CA ALA A 269 -37.46 11.80 -9.34
C ALA A 269 -36.17 12.12 -10.13
N PHE A 270 -36.30 12.83 -11.25
CA PHE A 270 -35.17 13.37 -12.00
C PHE A 270 -34.32 14.34 -11.17
N ASP A 271 -34.93 15.29 -10.46
CA ASP A 271 -34.21 16.25 -9.60
C ASP A 271 -33.37 15.53 -8.52
N ARG A 272 -33.94 14.49 -7.90
CA ARG A 272 -33.26 13.69 -6.87
C ARG A 272 -32.07 12.92 -7.44
N ALA A 273 -32.24 12.29 -8.59
CA ALA A 273 -31.16 11.57 -9.25
C ALA A 273 -30.05 12.51 -9.73
N LYS A 274 -30.39 13.70 -10.21
CA LYS A 274 -29.42 14.76 -10.54
C LYS A 274 -28.63 15.21 -9.31
N ALA A 275 -29.29 15.39 -8.16
CA ALA A 275 -28.60 15.69 -6.92
C ALA A 275 -27.64 14.56 -6.48
N LEU A 276 -28.03 13.30 -6.72
CA LEU A 276 -27.22 12.13 -6.42
C LEU A 276 -25.98 12.03 -7.32
N LEU A 277 -26.15 12.15 -8.65
CA LEU A 277 -25.04 12.15 -9.60
C LEU A 277 -24.03 13.26 -9.27
N ASN A 278 -24.52 14.48 -9.03
CA ASN A 278 -23.69 15.62 -8.64
C ASN A 278 -22.96 15.46 -7.30
N ARG A 279 -23.39 14.51 -6.45
CA ARG A 279 -22.71 14.15 -5.20
C ARG A 279 -21.59 13.15 -5.44
N VAL A 280 -21.84 12.13 -6.25
CA VAL A 280 -20.87 11.07 -6.60
C VAL A 280 -19.76 11.62 -7.46
N ASP A 281 -20.12 12.40 -8.48
CA ASP A 281 -19.12 12.91 -9.40
C ASP A 281 -18.08 13.76 -8.68
N ARG A 282 -18.38 14.40 -7.53
CA ARG A 282 -17.42 15.13 -6.68
C ARG A 282 -16.13 14.38 -6.37
N ASP A 283 -16.22 13.06 -6.29
CA ASP A 283 -15.14 12.22 -5.79
C ASP A 283 -14.24 11.69 -6.92
N TYR A 284 -14.63 11.88 -8.20
CA TYR A 284 -13.91 11.42 -9.40
C TYR A 284 -13.33 12.55 -10.25
N LEU A 285 -13.14 13.72 -9.63
CA LEU A 285 -12.96 14.95 -10.38
C LEU A 285 -11.54 15.39 -10.55
N LEU A 286 -11.28 15.95 -11.74
CA LEU A 286 -10.43 17.13 -11.80
C LEU A 286 -11.10 18.29 -11.03
N ASP A 287 -10.64 18.59 -9.81
CA ASP A 287 -11.01 19.85 -9.15
C ASP A 287 -10.29 21.01 -9.84
N MET A 288 -10.98 21.61 -10.80
CA MET A 288 -10.60 22.89 -11.36
C MET A 288 -11.06 23.96 -10.38
N LYS A 289 -10.24 24.24 -9.36
CA LYS A 289 -10.54 25.16 -8.23
C LYS A 289 -11.29 26.47 -8.56
N PRO A 290 -11.24 27.07 -9.76
CA PRO A 290 -12.06 28.27 -10.04
C PRO A 290 -13.43 27.98 -10.70
N ALA A 291 -13.73 26.76 -11.19
CA ALA A 291 -14.94 26.51 -12.01
C ALA A 291 -16.22 26.23 -11.22
N ARG A 292 -16.13 25.75 -9.97
CA ARG A 292 -17.25 25.08 -9.26
C ARG A 292 -17.92 23.92 -10.04
N GLU A 293 -17.52 23.69 -11.28
CA GLU A 293 -18.00 22.68 -12.21
C GLU A 293 -17.01 21.52 -12.29
N ARG A 294 -17.52 20.32 -12.54
CA ARG A 294 -16.94 19.05 -12.10
C ARG A 294 -16.88 18.06 -13.27
N PHE A 295 -15.69 17.61 -13.68
CA PHE A 295 -15.49 16.60 -14.75
C PHE A 295 -14.95 15.28 -14.20
N SER A 296 -15.60 14.17 -14.56
CA SER A 296 -15.09 12.84 -14.26
C SER A 296 -13.96 12.46 -15.21
N LEU A 297 -12.88 11.92 -14.66
CA LEU A 297 -11.95 11.10 -15.43
C LEU A 297 -12.69 9.81 -15.81
N ALA A 298 -12.77 9.48 -17.11
CA ALA A 298 -13.40 8.23 -17.51
C ALA A 298 -12.51 7.06 -17.06
N HIS A 299 -13.09 6.08 -16.35
CA HIS A 299 -12.45 4.78 -16.16
C HIS A 299 -12.59 4.01 -17.47
N THR A 300 -11.51 3.92 -18.24
CA THR A 300 -11.53 3.49 -19.65
C THR A 300 -11.34 1.98 -19.86
N HIS A 301 -11.26 1.20 -18.78
CA HIS A 301 -10.91 -0.22 -18.89
C HIS A 301 -12.14 -1.14 -18.91
N PRO A 302 -12.25 -2.06 -19.89
CA PRO A 302 -13.38 -2.99 -19.98
C PRO A 302 -13.59 -3.80 -18.70
N GLY A 303 -14.85 -3.95 -18.28
CA GLY A 303 -15.21 -4.73 -17.09
C GLY A 303 -15.10 -3.96 -15.77
N PHE A 304 -14.57 -2.74 -15.78
CA PHE A 304 -14.66 -1.87 -14.60
C PHE A 304 -16.13 -1.53 -14.30
N LEU A 305 -16.51 -1.68 -13.04
CA LEU A 305 -17.77 -1.20 -12.48
C LEU A 305 -17.52 -0.69 -11.07
N GLN A 306 -18.06 0.46 -10.75
CA GLN A 306 -18.17 0.91 -9.36
C GLN A 306 -19.60 1.30 -9.05
N ALA A 307 -20.09 0.87 -7.90
CA ALA A 307 -21.40 1.19 -7.38
C ALA A 307 -21.25 2.03 -6.11
N GLU A 308 -21.76 3.26 -6.14
CA GLU A 308 -21.95 4.07 -4.95
C GLU A 308 -23.37 3.92 -4.43
N ILE A 309 -23.50 3.33 -3.25
CA ILE A 309 -24.75 2.82 -2.70
C ILE A 309 -25.17 3.70 -1.51
N ASP A 310 -26.34 4.32 -1.61
CA ASP A 310 -26.99 5.10 -0.54
C ASP A 310 -27.95 4.17 0.20
N LEU A 311 -27.58 3.74 1.41
CA LEU A 311 -28.33 2.74 2.18
C LEU A 311 -29.63 3.33 2.73
N SER A 312 -30.72 2.56 2.71
CA SER A 312 -32.04 3.03 3.17
C SER A 312 -32.11 3.20 4.70
N ASP A 313 -31.27 2.47 5.43
CA ASP A 313 -31.34 2.32 6.89
C ASP A 313 -30.38 3.23 7.67
N SER A 314 -29.51 3.98 6.98
CA SER A 314 -28.43 4.74 7.62
C SER A 314 -27.92 5.87 6.74
N ASP A 315 -27.35 6.93 7.35
CA ASP A 315 -26.60 7.97 6.63
C ASP A 315 -25.23 7.47 6.11
N ARG A 316 -25.10 6.16 5.85
CA ARG A 316 -23.86 5.50 5.39
C ARG A 316 -23.89 5.29 3.89
N TRP A 317 -22.72 5.45 3.30
CA TRP A 317 -22.48 5.21 1.88
C TRP A 317 -21.47 4.08 1.74
N LEU A 318 -21.84 3.08 0.95
CA LEU A 318 -20.94 2.00 0.56
C LEU A 318 -20.49 2.20 -0.88
N VAL A 319 -19.22 1.92 -1.14
CA VAL A 319 -18.64 1.88 -2.48
C VAL A 319 -18.22 0.45 -2.74
N TYR A 320 -18.93 -0.20 -3.64
CA TYR A 320 -18.50 -1.46 -4.22
C TYR A 320 -17.70 -1.16 -5.48
N THR A 321 -16.50 -1.71 -5.60
CA THR A 321 -15.66 -1.58 -6.79
C THR A 321 -15.30 -2.95 -7.32
N ASN A 322 -15.51 -3.16 -8.61
CA ASN A 322 -14.93 -4.23 -9.40
C ASN A 322 -13.96 -3.65 -10.43
N SER A 323 -12.67 -3.84 -10.20
CA SER A 323 -11.56 -3.35 -11.05
C SER A 323 -10.72 -4.56 -11.48
N PRO A 324 -11.04 -5.22 -12.62
CA PRO A 324 -10.45 -6.51 -12.99
C PRO A 324 -8.94 -6.46 -13.29
N TYR A 325 -8.34 -5.27 -13.29
CA TYR A 325 -6.91 -5.06 -13.55
C TYR A 325 -6.10 -4.72 -12.29
N GLU A 326 -6.73 -4.72 -11.12
CA GLU A 326 -6.04 -4.57 -9.84
C GLU A 326 -5.73 -5.94 -9.23
N SER A 327 -4.66 -5.99 -8.42
CA SER A 327 -4.27 -7.20 -7.67
C SER A 327 -5.34 -7.63 -6.66
N GLU A 328 -6.18 -6.70 -6.20
CA GLU A 328 -7.39 -6.96 -5.44
C GLU A 328 -8.58 -6.32 -6.16
N SER A 329 -9.15 -7.08 -7.09
CA SER A 329 -10.12 -6.57 -8.05
C SER A 329 -11.51 -6.30 -7.48
N VAL A 330 -11.80 -6.72 -6.24
CA VAL A 330 -13.06 -6.44 -5.55
C VAL A 330 -12.78 -5.67 -4.27
N SER A 331 -13.52 -4.59 -4.06
CA SER A 331 -13.50 -3.87 -2.78
C SER A 331 -14.90 -3.45 -2.34
N LEU A 332 -15.11 -3.43 -1.03
CA LEU A 332 -16.26 -2.79 -0.39
C LEU A 332 -15.72 -1.81 0.65
N VAL A 333 -16.03 -0.54 0.45
CA VAL A 333 -15.50 0.56 1.26
C VAL A 333 -16.64 1.39 1.79
N GLN A 334 -16.63 1.70 3.08
CA GLN A 334 -17.54 2.66 3.66
C GLN A 334 -16.92 4.05 3.60
N LYS A 335 -17.61 4.99 2.96
CA LYS A 335 -17.25 6.41 3.05
C LYS A 335 -17.49 6.88 4.50
N SER A 336 -16.50 7.54 5.10
CA SER A 336 -16.66 8.16 6.41
C SER A 336 -17.79 9.19 6.32
N GLY A 337 -18.76 9.11 7.25
CA GLY A 337 -19.82 10.12 7.33
C GLY A 337 -19.18 11.49 7.51
N PHE A 338 -19.35 12.36 6.51
CA PHE A 338 -18.75 13.70 6.46
C PHE A 338 -18.82 14.44 7.81
N PRO A 339 -17.69 14.87 8.40
CA PRO A 339 -17.60 16.19 8.97
C PRO A 339 -17.10 17.16 7.88
N ARG A 340 -17.32 18.45 8.11
CA ARG A 340 -17.04 19.59 7.21
C ARG A 340 -15.56 19.81 6.81
N ASN A 341 -14.71 18.78 6.87
CA ASN A 341 -13.30 18.87 6.53
C ASN A 341 -12.83 17.59 5.79
N PRO A 342 -12.52 17.66 4.48
CA PRO A 342 -12.06 16.50 3.70
C PRO A 342 -10.73 15.91 4.17
N ASP A 343 -10.00 16.58 5.06
CA ASP A 343 -8.64 16.20 5.47
C ASP A 343 -8.54 15.27 6.70
N ILE A 344 -9.65 14.82 7.32
CA ILE A 344 -9.57 14.27 8.70
C ILE A 344 -9.94 12.77 8.86
N SER A 345 -10.53 12.06 7.90
CA SER A 345 -10.73 10.60 8.06
C SER A 345 -10.76 9.83 6.74
N PRO A 346 -9.77 8.94 6.49
CA PRO A 346 -9.76 8.11 5.29
C PRO A 346 -10.99 7.18 5.27
N PRO A 347 -11.41 6.74 4.07
CA PRO A 347 -12.50 5.79 3.94
C PRO A 347 -12.17 4.47 4.65
N VAL A 348 -13.18 3.82 5.22
CA VAL A 348 -13.01 2.57 5.96
C VAL A 348 -13.16 1.39 5.01
N VAL A 349 -12.06 0.69 4.73
CA VAL A 349 -12.06 -0.50 3.88
C VAL A 349 -12.68 -1.67 4.65
N TRP A 350 -13.89 -2.08 4.28
CA TRP A 350 -14.50 -3.28 4.85
C TRP A 350 -13.85 -4.52 4.27
N CYS A 351 -13.82 -4.60 2.95
CA CYS A 351 -13.23 -5.72 2.23
C CYS A 351 -12.41 -5.24 1.05
N ARG A 352 -11.33 -5.95 0.74
CA ARG A 352 -10.57 -5.79 -0.50
C ARG A 352 -9.87 -7.10 -0.82
N PHE A 353 -10.14 -7.74 -1.95
CA PHE A 353 -9.61 -9.06 -2.28
C PHE A 353 -9.68 -9.34 -3.78
N SER A 354 -8.97 -10.38 -4.20
CA SER A 354 -9.20 -11.00 -5.51
C SER A 354 -10.27 -12.07 -5.35
N PRO A 355 -11.34 -12.07 -6.18
CA PRO A 355 -12.33 -13.12 -6.14
C PRO A 355 -11.63 -14.44 -6.45
N GLY A 356 -11.77 -15.42 -5.55
CA GLY A 356 -11.27 -16.77 -5.79
C GLY A 356 -11.94 -17.39 -7.03
N PRO A 357 -11.41 -18.53 -7.53
CA PRO A 357 -12.08 -19.30 -8.59
C PRO A 357 -13.50 -19.74 -8.21
N GLU A 358 -13.84 -19.68 -6.93
CA GLU A 358 -15.19 -19.90 -6.39
C GLU A 358 -15.94 -18.57 -6.32
N GLY A 359 -16.54 -18.16 -7.44
CA GLY A 359 -17.64 -17.20 -7.41
C GLY A 359 -18.85 -17.74 -6.62
N PRO A 360 -19.89 -16.92 -6.39
CA PRO A 360 -21.03 -17.26 -5.53
C PRO A 360 -21.90 -18.47 -6.00
N SER A 361 -21.54 -19.14 -7.10
CA SER A 361 -22.31 -20.24 -7.71
C SER A 361 -21.86 -21.67 -7.35
N GLY A 362 -20.88 -21.85 -6.46
CA GLY A 362 -20.59 -23.10 -5.74
C GLY A 362 -20.74 -24.45 -6.47
N ARG A 363 -19.62 -25.07 -6.88
CA ARG A 363 -19.46 -26.54 -6.81
C ARG A 363 -17.97 -26.91 -6.86
N ALA A 364 -17.48 -27.39 -5.73
CA ALA A 364 -16.12 -27.91 -5.58
C ALA A 364 -15.94 -29.20 -6.37
N ASP A 365 -15.02 -29.18 -7.35
CA ASP A 365 -14.27 -30.36 -7.76
C ASP A 365 -12.77 -30.03 -7.61
N ARG A 366 -12.16 -30.63 -6.58
CA ARG A 366 -10.70 -30.63 -6.33
C ARG A 366 -10.01 -31.50 -7.39
N ALA A 367 -9.98 -31.03 -8.64
CA ALA A 367 -9.19 -31.61 -9.72
C ALA A 367 -8.86 -30.61 -10.85
N GLY A 368 -9.10 -29.30 -10.65
CA GLY A 368 -8.95 -28.27 -11.68
C GLY A 368 -7.81 -27.28 -11.45
N ARG A 369 -6.56 -27.72 -11.27
CA ARG A 369 -5.42 -26.84 -11.62
C ARG A 369 -5.42 -26.71 -13.14
N ALA A 370 -5.67 -25.49 -13.62
CA ALA A 370 -5.77 -25.08 -15.03
C ALA A 370 -7.17 -25.15 -15.68
N ALA A 371 -8.14 -24.40 -15.15
CA ALA A 371 -9.07 -23.66 -16.01
C ALA A 371 -8.62 -22.18 -15.99
N LYS A 372 -8.09 -21.70 -17.11
CA LYS A 372 -7.86 -20.26 -17.33
C LYS A 372 -9.24 -19.63 -17.51
N ASP A 373 -9.78 -19.01 -16.48
CA ASP A 373 -10.96 -18.15 -16.62
C ASP A 373 -10.54 -16.67 -16.56
N GLU A 374 -11.21 -15.85 -17.38
CA GLU A 374 -10.81 -14.51 -17.83
C GLU A 374 -10.84 -13.39 -16.77
N THR A 375 -10.91 -13.72 -15.47
CA THR A 375 -11.51 -12.81 -14.47
C THR A 375 -10.56 -11.88 -13.72
N VAL A 376 -9.24 -12.10 -13.75
CA VAL A 376 -8.26 -11.13 -13.20
C VAL A 376 -7.17 -10.88 -14.23
N ARG A 377 -7.21 -9.70 -14.84
CA ARG A 377 -6.19 -9.18 -15.74
C ARG A 377 -5.08 -8.57 -14.86
N GLY A 378 -3.81 -8.75 -15.24
CA GLY A 378 -2.68 -8.17 -14.49
C GLY A 378 -2.73 -6.64 -14.43
N PRO A 379 -1.79 -5.99 -13.69
CA PRO A 379 -1.75 -4.53 -13.60
C PRO A 379 -1.75 -3.90 -14.98
N LEU A 380 -2.36 -2.73 -15.14
CA LEU A 380 -2.48 -2.06 -16.45
C LEU A 380 -1.14 -1.54 -16.97
N LEU A 381 -0.26 -1.14 -16.07
CA LEU A 381 1.06 -0.64 -16.39
C LEU A 381 2.09 -1.09 -15.37
N SER A 382 3.36 -1.09 -15.76
CA SER A 382 4.51 -1.16 -14.86
C SER A 382 5.51 -0.06 -15.19
N LEU A 383 6.30 0.31 -14.20
CA LEU A 383 7.46 1.19 -14.33
C LEU A 383 8.72 0.33 -14.30
N ASP A 384 9.42 0.22 -15.42
CA ASP A 384 10.53 -0.74 -15.57
C ASP A 384 11.91 -0.08 -15.33
N HIS A 385 12.06 1.21 -15.69
CA HIS A 385 13.31 1.97 -15.55
C HIS A 385 13.09 3.46 -15.29
N TYR A 386 14.00 4.07 -14.52
CA TYR A 386 14.09 5.51 -14.28
C TYR A 386 15.46 6.06 -14.71
N ASP A 387 15.48 7.02 -15.63
CA ASP A 387 16.65 7.86 -15.89
C ASP A 387 16.43 9.22 -15.21
N LEU A 388 17.22 9.51 -14.19
CA LEU A 388 17.09 10.64 -13.28
C LEU A 388 18.31 11.55 -13.42
N THR A 389 18.06 12.81 -13.72
CA THR A 389 19.09 13.87 -13.65
C THR A 389 18.53 15.02 -12.83
N GLY A 390 19.26 15.48 -11.84
CA GLY A 390 18.77 16.57 -10.99
C GLY A 390 19.84 17.36 -10.28
N SER A 391 19.38 18.40 -9.59
CA SER A 391 20.20 19.22 -8.71
C SER A 391 19.51 19.50 -7.38
N LEU A 392 20.33 19.66 -6.35
CA LEU A 392 19.94 20.24 -5.08
C LEU A 392 20.43 21.68 -5.02
N GLU A 393 19.51 22.61 -4.76
CA GLU A 393 19.73 24.05 -4.68
C GLU A 393 19.38 24.54 -3.26
N GLN A 394 19.75 25.78 -2.92
CA GLN A 394 19.45 26.42 -1.63
C GLN A 394 19.91 25.57 -0.44
N ASP A 395 21.22 25.29 -0.37
CA ASP A 395 21.84 24.49 0.69
C ASP A 395 21.22 23.08 0.81
N GLY A 396 20.82 22.50 -0.32
CA GLY A 396 20.26 21.15 -0.38
C GLY A 396 18.75 21.06 -0.15
N ARG A 397 18.06 22.18 0.09
CA ARG A 397 16.64 22.18 0.50
C ARG A 397 15.67 22.06 -0.67
N ARG A 398 16.02 22.66 -1.82
CA ARG A 398 15.18 22.64 -3.00
C ARG A 398 15.71 21.63 -4.00
N MET A 399 14.85 20.68 -4.38
CA MET A 399 15.18 19.68 -5.39
C MET A 399 14.66 20.14 -6.75
N ARG A 400 15.44 19.90 -7.80
CA ARG A 400 15.05 20.04 -9.21
C ARG A 400 15.39 18.74 -9.94
N MET A 401 14.40 18.11 -10.55
CA MET A 401 14.56 16.83 -11.23
C MET A 401 14.07 16.88 -12.68
N LYS A 402 14.78 16.16 -13.54
CA LYS A 402 14.31 15.62 -14.81
C LYS A 402 14.30 14.10 -14.68
N THR A 403 13.13 13.49 -14.89
CA THR A 403 12.93 12.05 -14.73
C THR A 403 12.31 11.47 -15.99
N THR A 404 13.00 10.56 -16.65
CA THR A 404 12.44 9.77 -17.74
C THR A 404 12.01 8.40 -17.22
N LEU A 405 10.72 8.10 -17.35
CA LEU A 405 10.08 6.86 -16.96
C LEU A 405 9.97 5.95 -18.18
N GLU A 406 10.42 4.70 -18.06
CA GLU A 406 10.07 3.63 -18.99
C GLU A 406 8.81 2.93 -18.49
N ILE A 407 7.72 3.04 -19.26
CA ILE A 407 6.39 2.56 -18.90
C ILE A 407 6.01 1.45 -19.86
N THR A 408 5.67 0.27 -19.34
CA THR A 408 5.12 -0.80 -20.16
C THR A 408 3.63 -0.95 -19.88
N ALA A 409 2.81 -0.76 -20.91
CA ALA A 409 1.41 -1.16 -20.88
C ALA A 409 1.37 -2.69 -20.89
N ARG A 410 0.60 -3.29 -19.99
CA ARG A 410 0.54 -4.75 -19.83
C ARG A 410 -0.78 -5.27 -20.41
N ALA A 411 -1.74 -5.61 -19.54
CA ALA A 411 -2.91 -6.41 -19.89
C ALA A 411 -3.93 -5.77 -20.85
N ALA A 412 -3.87 -4.45 -21.08
CA ALA A 412 -4.74 -3.74 -22.00
C ALA A 412 -4.05 -2.47 -22.53
N PRO A 413 -4.53 -1.89 -23.66
CA PRO A 413 -4.03 -0.61 -24.12
C PRO A 413 -4.17 0.49 -23.06
N LEU A 414 -3.12 1.26 -22.86
CA LEU A 414 -3.05 2.32 -21.86
C LEU A 414 -3.41 3.66 -22.50
N THR A 415 -4.54 4.24 -22.09
CA THR A 415 -5.01 5.55 -22.59
C THR A 415 -4.44 6.73 -21.80
N ALA A 416 -4.05 6.50 -20.54
CA ALA A 416 -3.41 7.47 -19.68
C ALA A 416 -2.55 6.75 -18.64
N ALA A 417 -1.44 7.36 -18.21
CA ALA A 417 -0.67 6.89 -17.07
C ALA A 417 -0.98 7.75 -15.84
N THR A 418 -1.19 7.13 -14.70
CA THR A 418 -1.43 7.84 -13.42
C THR A 418 -0.39 7.44 -12.40
N PHE A 419 0.19 8.45 -11.76
CA PHE A 419 1.24 8.34 -10.76
C PHE A 419 0.83 9.06 -9.49
N THR A 420 1.38 8.63 -8.36
CA THR A 420 1.49 9.42 -7.15
C THR A 420 2.84 10.15 -7.14
N LEU A 421 2.85 11.37 -6.65
CA LEU A 421 4.03 12.20 -6.43
C LEU A 421 3.73 13.13 -5.25
N ASN A 422 4.74 13.62 -4.55
CA ASN A 422 4.56 14.58 -3.46
C ASN A 422 3.88 15.88 -3.96
N PRO A 423 2.80 16.37 -3.33
CA PRO A 423 2.13 17.61 -3.73
C PRO A 423 3.02 18.86 -3.60
N ASP A 424 4.09 18.81 -2.79
CA ASP A 424 5.07 19.89 -2.65
C ASP A 424 6.06 19.96 -3.83
N LEU A 425 6.04 18.96 -4.71
CA LEU A 425 6.78 18.98 -5.98
C LEU A 425 5.90 19.50 -7.09
N ASP A 426 6.29 20.65 -7.61
CA ASP A 426 5.66 21.30 -8.73
C ASP A 426 6.16 20.70 -10.05
N VAL A 427 5.25 20.08 -10.80
CA VAL A 427 5.53 19.51 -12.12
C VAL A 427 5.24 20.56 -13.17
N TYR A 428 6.28 21.12 -13.76
CA TYR A 428 6.16 22.23 -14.72
C TYR A 428 6.30 21.81 -16.18
N ARG A 429 6.69 20.56 -16.46
CA ARG A 429 6.78 20.03 -17.83
C ARG A 429 6.66 18.53 -17.86
N VAL A 430 5.96 18.00 -18.86
CA VAL A 430 5.96 16.58 -19.22
C VAL A 430 6.10 16.47 -20.73
N ASP A 431 6.93 15.52 -21.20
CA ASP A 431 7.12 15.18 -22.61
C ASP A 431 6.84 13.69 -22.82
N TYR A 432 6.27 13.34 -23.98
CA TYR A 432 6.28 11.98 -24.50
C TYR A 432 7.66 11.63 -25.08
N ALA A 433 7.84 10.36 -25.43
CA ALA A 433 8.96 9.89 -26.24
C ALA A 433 9.24 10.82 -27.43
N GLY A 434 10.51 11.24 -27.58
CA GLY A 434 10.96 12.16 -28.64
C GLY A 434 10.92 13.64 -28.29
N GLY A 435 10.50 14.03 -27.08
CA GLY A 435 10.46 15.43 -26.63
C GLY A 435 9.20 16.19 -27.05
N ASP A 436 8.21 15.47 -27.57
CA ASP A 436 6.89 16.02 -27.86
C ASP A 436 6.19 16.36 -26.54
N GLY A 437 5.83 17.63 -26.33
CA GLY A 437 5.14 18.03 -25.11
C GLY A 437 3.86 17.23 -24.84
N ALA A 438 3.63 16.90 -23.57
CA ALA A 438 2.50 16.14 -23.07
C ALA A 438 1.59 17.01 -22.19
N LEU A 439 0.29 16.75 -22.31
CA LEU A 439 -0.70 17.26 -21.36
C LEU A 439 -0.59 16.45 -20.07
N PHE A 440 -0.81 17.11 -18.94
CA PHE A 440 -0.88 16.43 -17.66
C PHE A 440 -1.82 17.18 -16.71
N THR A 441 -2.32 16.46 -15.71
CA THR A 441 -3.19 17.02 -14.68
C THR A 441 -2.72 16.60 -13.30
N ARG A 442 -2.77 17.53 -12.34
CA ARG A 442 -2.29 17.33 -10.97
C ARG A 442 -3.40 17.55 -9.94
N GLN A 443 -3.70 16.56 -9.10
CA GLN A 443 -4.69 16.69 -8.03
C GLN A 443 -4.16 16.07 -6.74
N GLY A 444 -3.80 16.93 -5.78
CA GLY A 444 -3.12 16.47 -4.57
C GLY A 444 -1.86 15.70 -4.94
N THR A 445 -1.78 14.44 -4.51
CA THR A 445 -0.67 13.54 -4.82
C THR A 445 -0.76 12.92 -6.22
N TRP A 446 -1.90 13.00 -6.92
CA TRP A 446 -2.10 12.32 -8.20
C TRP A 446 -1.61 13.17 -9.38
N LEU A 447 -0.88 12.54 -10.30
CA LEU A 447 -0.45 13.09 -11.59
C LEU A 447 -0.94 12.15 -12.68
N THR A 448 -1.77 12.65 -13.60
CA THR A 448 -2.27 11.87 -14.73
C THR A 448 -1.80 12.47 -16.03
N VAL A 449 -1.24 11.62 -16.91
CA VAL A 449 -0.74 11.96 -18.24
C VAL A 449 -1.52 11.16 -19.28
N PRO A 450 -2.48 11.74 -20.00
CA PRO A 450 -3.14 11.08 -21.12
C PRO A 450 -2.14 10.82 -22.25
N PHE A 451 -2.32 9.75 -23.03
CA PHE A 451 -1.55 9.51 -24.24
C PHE A 451 -2.31 10.00 -25.47
N ARG A 452 -1.57 10.57 -26.45
CA ARG A 452 -2.15 11.05 -27.74
C ARG A 452 -2.85 9.92 -28.51
N ARG A 453 -2.31 8.71 -28.38
CA ARG A 453 -2.85 7.45 -28.88
C ARG A 453 -2.66 6.41 -27.78
N PRO A 454 -3.61 5.49 -27.58
CA PRO A 454 -3.43 4.43 -26.59
C PRO A 454 -2.11 3.68 -26.84
N VAL A 455 -1.31 3.49 -25.79
CA VAL A 455 -0.13 2.62 -25.85
C VAL A 455 -0.64 1.18 -25.92
N PRO A 456 -0.33 0.41 -26.98
CA PRO A 456 -0.80 -0.98 -27.09
C PRO A 456 -0.42 -1.83 -25.89
N GLY A 457 -1.22 -2.84 -25.55
CA GLY A 457 -0.85 -3.83 -24.54
C GLY A 457 0.47 -4.53 -24.89
N ASP A 458 1.23 -4.89 -23.87
CA ASP A 458 2.58 -5.46 -23.93
C ASP A 458 3.61 -4.61 -24.71
N SER A 459 3.40 -3.28 -24.76
CA SER A 459 4.34 -2.35 -25.41
C SER A 459 4.81 -1.25 -24.46
N THR A 460 6.02 -0.75 -24.73
CA THR A 460 6.70 0.23 -23.90
C THR A 460 6.59 1.63 -24.50
N SER A 461 6.48 2.63 -23.63
CA SER A 461 6.55 4.06 -23.96
C SER A 461 7.39 4.78 -22.92
N THR A 462 7.81 6.01 -23.22
CA THR A 462 8.52 6.85 -22.26
C THR A 462 7.79 8.15 -22.00
N LEU A 463 7.86 8.60 -20.75
CA LEU A 463 7.45 9.94 -20.32
C LEU A 463 8.63 10.60 -19.62
N THR A 464 8.96 11.83 -20.00
CA THR A 464 9.94 12.65 -19.28
C THR A 464 9.22 13.74 -18.51
N LEU A 465 9.45 13.83 -17.21
CA LEU A 465 8.86 14.80 -16.30
C LEU A 465 9.95 15.73 -15.80
N TRP A 466 9.61 17.01 -15.65
CA TRP A 466 10.44 17.98 -14.94
C TRP A 466 9.65 18.56 -13.79
N TYR A 467 10.24 18.52 -12.61
CA TYR A 467 9.61 18.98 -11.39
C TYR A 467 10.60 19.53 -10.39
N GLU A 468 10.13 20.42 -9.52
CA GLU A 468 10.95 21.06 -8.49
C GLU A 468 10.14 21.35 -7.23
N GLY A 469 10.81 21.45 -6.09
CA GLY A 469 10.16 21.82 -4.83
C GLY A 469 10.97 21.48 -3.60
N ASP A 470 10.41 21.82 -2.45
CA ASP A 470 11.06 21.68 -1.15
C ASP A 470 10.56 20.40 -0.46
N VAL A 471 11.20 19.27 -0.75
CA VAL A 471 10.79 17.95 -0.23
C VAL A 471 11.52 17.54 1.05
N PHE A 472 12.62 18.24 1.36
CA PHE A 472 13.43 17.97 2.53
C PHE A 472 12.88 18.73 3.74
N GLN A 473 12.03 18.08 4.54
CA GLN A 473 11.52 18.68 5.78
C GLN A 473 12.61 18.76 6.85
N HIS A 474 12.91 19.96 7.35
CA HIS A 474 13.82 20.15 8.48
C HIS A 474 13.19 19.66 9.78
N ARG A 475 13.56 18.45 10.21
CA ARG A 475 13.09 17.86 11.48
C ARG A 475 14.11 17.96 12.63
N GLY A 476 15.17 18.74 12.44
CA GLY A 476 16.25 18.97 13.41
C GLY A 476 17.50 18.14 13.11
N GLY A 477 18.68 18.66 13.45
CA GLY A 477 19.98 18.11 12.99
C GLY A 477 20.31 18.51 11.55
N SER A 478 21.38 17.91 11.01
CA SER A 478 21.88 18.22 9.66
C SER A 478 21.39 17.24 8.58
N VAL A 479 20.56 16.24 8.93
CA VAL A 479 20.14 15.15 8.03
C VAL A 479 18.72 15.33 7.53
N PHE A 480 18.57 15.34 6.21
CA PHE A 480 17.29 15.32 5.51
C PHE A 480 17.15 14.02 4.71
N GLY A 481 16.07 13.28 4.96
CA GLY A 481 15.86 11.96 4.33
C GLY A 481 14.57 11.88 3.53
N LEU A 482 14.68 11.34 2.32
CA LEU A 482 13.57 10.87 1.50
C LEU A 482 13.46 9.36 1.73
N LEU A 483 12.54 9.00 2.62
CA LEU A 483 12.39 7.63 3.12
C LEU A 483 11.61 6.72 2.17
N THR A 484 10.72 7.29 1.35
CA THR A 484 9.84 6.57 0.43
C THR A 484 9.99 7.10 -0.99
N ASN A 485 9.66 6.26 -1.97
CA ASN A 485 9.63 6.66 -3.38
C ASN A 485 8.68 7.86 -3.60
N GLN A 486 7.47 7.79 -3.04
CA GLN A 486 6.41 8.79 -3.25
C GLN A 486 6.77 10.20 -2.78
N GLN A 487 7.76 10.36 -1.89
CA GLN A 487 8.21 11.67 -1.43
C GLN A 487 8.88 12.49 -2.53
N TRP A 488 9.39 11.85 -3.59
CA TRP A 488 10.13 12.58 -4.63
C TRP A 488 10.14 11.96 -6.04
N LEU A 489 9.73 10.71 -6.19
CA LEU A 489 9.61 10.02 -7.48
C LEU A 489 8.14 9.89 -7.89
N PRO A 490 7.81 9.99 -9.19
CA PRO A 490 6.52 9.58 -9.71
C PRO A 490 6.39 8.05 -9.60
N VAL A 491 5.39 7.56 -8.86
CA VAL A 491 5.20 6.12 -8.58
C VAL A 491 3.81 5.67 -9.00
N HIS A 492 3.69 4.54 -9.70
CA HIS A 492 2.39 3.97 -10.03
C HIS A 492 1.87 3.06 -8.90
N SER A 493 2.68 2.07 -8.50
CA SER A 493 2.42 1.19 -7.36
C SER A 493 3.60 1.19 -6.39
N ASN A 494 3.34 1.02 -5.10
CA ASN A 494 4.41 0.94 -4.09
C ASN A 494 5.24 -0.35 -4.21
N GLU A 495 4.70 -1.33 -4.91
CA GLU A 495 5.29 -2.64 -5.16
C GLU A 495 5.99 -2.70 -6.53
N ASP A 496 6.06 -1.59 -7.29
CA ASP A 496 6.79 -1.60 -8.56
C ASP A 496 8.28 -1.89 -8.33
N LEU A 497 8.84 -2.77 -9.16
CA LEU A 497 10.27 -3.06 -9.19
C LEU A 497 10.88 -2.41 -10.42
N TYR A 498 11.92 -1.61 -10.21
CA TYR A 498 12.51 -0.82 -11.27
C TYR A 498 14.03 -0.77 -11.18
N THR A 499 14.66 -0.53 -12.33
CA THR A 499 16.07 -0.16 -12.42
C THR A 499 16.22 1.35 -12.50
N PHE A 500 17.41 1.89 -12.24
CA PHE A 500 17.61 3.33 -12.40
C PHE A 500 19.06 3.71 -12.71
N ASP A 501 19.16 4.88 -13.33
CA ASP A 501 20.34 5.72 -13.45
C ASP A 501 20.03 7.06 -12.78
N LEU A 502 20.89 7.50 -11.86
CA LEU A 502 20.75 8.77 -11.14
C LEU A 502 22.02 9.59 -11.26
N GLU A 503 21.91 10.79 -11.83
CA GLU A 503 22.91 11.85 -11.75
C GLU A 503 22.37 12.99 -10.88
N LEU A 504 23.11 13.36 -9.84
CA LEU A 504 22.73 14.45 -8.94
C LEU A 504 23.88 15.43 -8.78
N ARG A 505 23.58 16.71 -8.95
CA ARG A 505 24.46 17.83 -8.63
C ARG A 505 24.05 18.48 -7.31
N TYR A 506 24.96 18.68 -6.37
CA TYR A 506 24.65 19.30 -5.08
C TYR A 506 25.86 20.06 -4.54
N PRO A 507 25.68 21.00 -3.59
CA PRO A 507 26.78 21.70 -2.93
C PRO A 507 27.85 20.75 -2.38
N ASP A 508 29.12 21.11 -2.51
CA ASP A 508 30.25 20.21 -2.20
C ASP A 508 30.38 19.91 -0.69
N GLU A 509 29.84 20.78 0.16
CA GLU A 509 29.81 20.63 1.62
C GLU A 509 28.82 19.54 2.10
N LEU A 510 27.85 19.17 1.26
CA LEU A 510 26.84 18.17 1.58
C LEU A 510 27.28 16.77 1.16
N THR A 511 26.96 15.78 1.98
CA THR A 511 27.05 14.34 1.70
C THR A 511 25.69 13.80 1.25
N VAL A 512 25.70 13.01 0.18
CA VAL A 512 24.52 12.27 -0.30
C VAL A 512 24.75 10.77 -0.17
N ALA A 513 23.85 10.09 0.54
CA ALA A 513 23.78 8.63 0.57
C ALA A 513 22.47 8.18 -0.09
N THR A 514 22.54 7.20 -0.98
CA THR A 514 21.39 6.70 -1.75
C THR A 514 21.61 5.24 -2.13
N VAL A 515 20.52 4.59 -2.52
CA VAL A 515 20.47 3.22 -3.02
C VAL A 515 21.34 3.06 -4.27
N GLY A 516 21.91 1.87 -4.47
CA GLY A 516 22.60 1.49 -5.70
C GLY A 516 24.09 1.82 -5.74
N ALA A 517 24.77 1.33 -6.78
CA ALA A 517 26.22 1.44 -6.90
C ALA A 517 26.63 2.89 -7.21
N HIS A 518 27.61 3.41 -6.49
CA HIS A 518 28.28 4.65 -6.87
C HIS A 518 29.17 4.39 -8.08
N VAL A 519 28.91 5.09 -9.19
CA VAL A 519 29.59 4.87 -10.48
C VAL A 519 30.73 5.86 -10.69
N ALA A 520 30.48 7.13 -10.38
CA ALA A 520 31.45 8.20 -10.58
C ALA A 520 31.09 9.43 -9.73
N SER A 521 32.11 10.20 -9.38
CA SER A 521 31.99 11.58 -8.89
C SER A 521 32.93 12.48 -9.68
N HIS A 522 32.54 13.74 -9.85
CA HIS A 522 33.49 14.80 -10.18
C HIS A 522 33.11 16.08 -9.43
N GLU A 523 34.12 16.87 -9.12
CA GLU A 523 33.98 18.16 -8.45
C GLU A 523 33.86 19.26 -9.51
N GLU A 524 32.96 20.21 -9.26
CA GLU A 524 32.87 21.53 -9.88
C GLU A 524 33.32 22.58 -8.85
N GLU A 525 33.34 23.87 -9.20
CA GLU A 525 33.91 24.94 -8.33
C GLU A 525 33.23 25.03 -6.95
N ASP A 526 31.90 24.95 -6.89
CA ASP A 526 31.09 25.03 -5.66
C ASP A 526 30.03 23.90 -5.59
N ALA A 527 30.30 22.78 -6.27
CA ALA A 527 29.35 21.68 -6.33
C ALA A 527 30.05 20.36 -6.63
N ARG A 528 29.38 19.29 -6.27
CA ARG A 528 29.75 17.93 -6.61
C ARG A 528 28.65 17.30 -7.46
N VAL A 529 29.08 16.56 -8.48
CA VAL A 529 28.18 15.77 -9.31
C VAL A 529 28.53 14.30 -9.16
N THR A 530 27.54 13.50 -8.77
CA THR A 530 27.72 12.06 -8.59
C THR A 530 26.69 11.28 -9.38
N ARG A 531 27.11 10.08 -9.78
CA ARG A 531 26.29 9.13 -10.53
C ARG A 531 26.13 7.85 -9.75
N TRP A 532 24.89 7.38 -9.66
CA TRP A 532 24.54 6.08 -9.10
C TRP A 532 23.73 5.29 -10.11
N ARG A 533 23.89 3.97 -10.06
CA ARG A 533 23.21 3.06 -10.97
C ARG A 533 22.76 1.82 -10.24
N ARG A 534 21.59 1.33 -10.64
CA ARG A 534 21.16 -0.02 -10.32
C ARG A 534 20.64 -0.73 -11.55
N THR A 535 21.31 -1.81 -11.94
CA THR A 535 20.99 -2.63 -13.12
C THR A 535 20.10 -3.83 -12.82
N ARG A 536 19.79 -4.09 -11.54
CA ARG A 536 18.83 -5.11 -11.12
C ARG A 536 17.64 -4.45 -10.42
N PRO A 537 16.39 -4.88 -10.68
CA PRO A 537 15.22 -4.22 -10.12
C PRO A 537 15.27 -4.10 -8.59
N VAL A 538 14.83 -2.95 -8.08
CA VAL A 538 14.69 -2.64 -6.65
C VAL A 538 13.29 -2.10 -6.37
N SER A 539 12.81 -2.30 -5.14
CA SER A 539 11.50 -1.84 -4.67
C SER A 539 11.48 -0.37 -4.23
N SER A 540 12.65 0.19 -3.89
CA SER A 540 12.71 1.55 -3.40
C SER A 540 14.02 2.25 -3.73
N LEU A 541 13.91 3.56 -3.92
CA LEU A 541 14.99 4.50 -4.15
C LEU A 541 14.78 5.69 -3.19
N GLY A 542 15.35 5.58 -2.00
CA GLY A 542 15.43 6.65 -1.03
C GLY A 542 16.83 7.26 -0.98
N MET A 543 16.93 8.44 -0.38
CA MET A 543 18.15 9.23 -0.34
C MET A 543 18.22 10.05 0.94
N THR A 544 19.42 10.24 1.48
CA THR A 544 19.68 11.21 2.54
C THR A 544 20.67 12.27 2.05
N VAL A 545 20.41 13.52 2.40
CA VAL A 545 21.26 14.68 2.17
C VAL A 545 21.63 15.23 3.54
N SER A 546 22.92 15.40 3.83
CA SER A 546 23.37 15.87 5.13
C SER A 546 24.76 16.45 5.14
N GLU A 547 25.15 17.10 6.24
CA GLU A 547 26.54 17.49 6.52
C GLU A 547 27.33 16.36 7.22
N ASN A 548 26.80 15.13 7.18
CA ASN A 548 27.38 14.00 7.89
C ASN A 548 28.78 13.68 7.39
N ARG A 549 29.61 13.24 8.33
CA ARG A 549 30.90 12.62 8.01
C ARG A 549 30.71 11.15 7.71
N THR A 550 31.39 10.69 6.67
CA THR A 550 31.36 9.29 6.24
C THR A 550 32.63 8.56 6.69
N ARG A 551 32.47 7.33 7.17
CA ARG A 551 33.55 6.39 7.43
C ARG A 551 33.26 5.08 6.70
N THR A 552 34.17 4.66 5.82
CA THR A 552 34.08 3.38 5.12
C THR A 552 34.89 2.31 5.83
N VAL A 553 34.29 1.14 6.04
CA VAL A 553 34.97 -0.07 6.51
C VAL A 553 34.59 -1.25 5.64
N SER A 554 35.46 -2.27 5.55
CA SER A 554 35.10 -3.54 4.93
C SER A 554 34.54 -4.49 5.99
N ALA A 555 33.33 -5.01 5.76
CA ALA A 555 32.69 -5.98 6.65
C ALA A 555 31.80 -6.93 5.82
N GLY A 556 31.79 -8.23 6.13
CA GLY A 556 31.01 -9.21 5.37
C GLY A 556 31.39 -9.30 3.88
N GLY A 557 32.62 -8.90 3.52
CA GLY A 557 33.11 -8.87 2.14
C GLY A 557 32.61 -7.71 1.28
N ILE A 558 31.96 -6.70 1.87
CA ILE A 558 31.47 -5.50 1.18
C ILE A 558 31.97 -4.22 1.84
N ASP A 559 31.85 -3.10 1.12
CA ASP A 559 32.07 -1.77 1.68
C ASP A 559 30.83 -1.33 2.46
N VAL A 560 31.04 -1.00 3.74
CA VAL A 560 30.04 -0.43 4.64
C VAL A 560 30.39 1.03 4.90
N ILE A 561 29.49 1.94 4.52
CA ILE A 561 29.68 3.39 4.66
C ILE A 561 28.80 3.89 5.80
N LEU A 562 29.43 4.21 6.94
CA LEU A 562 28.74 4.79 8.09
C LEU A 562 28.69 6.32 7.94
N SER A 563 27.49 6.89 7.92
CA SER A 563 27.26 8.34 7.86
C SER A 563 26.70 8.85 9.19
N VAL A 564 27.47 9.68 9.90
CA VAL A 564 27.12 10.16 11.25
C VAL A 564 27.00 11.68 11.33
N ASP A 565 26.05 12.14 12.13
CA ASP A 565 25.80 13.56 12.42
C ASP A 565 26.67 14.00 13.61
N GLU A 566 27.84 14.57 13.34
CA GLU A 566 28.83 14.98 14.36
C GLU A 566 28.29 16.05 15.32
N ASP A 567 27.36 16.89 14.87
CA ASP A 567 26.75 17.93 15.72
C ASP A 567 25.95 17.33 16.88
N ARG A 568 25.47 16.10 16.70
CA ARG A 568 24.76 15.34 17.74
C ARG A 568 25.69 14.61 18.69
N ARG A 569 27.01 14.70 18.46
CA ARG A 569 28.07 14.10 19.29
C ARG A 569 27.80 12.60 19.49
N PRO A 570 27.82 11.80 18.41
CA PRO A 570 27.63 10.37 18.51
C PRO A 570 28.69 9.79 19.46
N ALA A 571 28.28 8.82 20.28
CA ALA A 571 29.19 8.12 21.14
C ALA A 571 30.07 7.19 20.29
N GLU A 572 31.39 7.40 20.33
CA GLU A 572 32.35 6.57 19.58
C GLU A 572 32.25 5.09 19.96
N SER A 573 31.85 4.79 21.20
CA SER A 573 31.56 3.42 21.63
C SER A 573 30.38 2.81 20.88
N ASN A 574 29.36 3.58 20.52
CA ASN A 574 28.17 3.08 19.82
C ASN A 574 28.38 3.00 18.31
N THR A 575 29.07 3.96 17.68
CA THR A 575 29.48 3.84 16.28
C THR A 575 30.38 2.61 16.08
N ALA A 576 31.34 2.38 16.99
CA ALA A 576 32.16 1.18 16.99
C ALA A 576 31.33 -0.11 17.19
N ARG A 577 30.33 -0.10 18.08
CA ARG A 577 29.42 -1.24 18.29
C ARG A 577 28.61 -1.57 17.03
N ILE A 578 28.06 -0.58 16.35
CA ILE A 578 27.33 -0.77 15.07
C ILE A 578 28.23 -1.50 14.08
N LEU A 579 29.43 -0.97 13.83
CA LEU A 579 30.38 -1.56 12.89
C LEU A 579 30.83 -2.97 13.30
N THR A 580 30.98 -3.22 14.60
CA THR A 580 31.36 -4.55 15.12
C THR A 580 30.27 -5.60 14.91
N HIS A 581 28.99 -5.20 14.86
CA HIS A 581 27.86 -6.14 14.69
C HIS A 581 27.48 -6.38 13.22
N ILE A 582 27.74 -5.43 12.32
CA ILE A 582 27.38 -5.58 10.90
C ILE A 582 28.07 -6.78 10.25
N GLY A 583 29.37 -6.94 10.44
CA GLY A 583 30.14 -8.04 9.80
C GLY A 583 29.59 -9.43 10.15
N PRO A 584 29.53 -9.82 11.44
CA PRO A 584 29.00 -11.12 11.84
C PRO A 584 27.54 -11.35 11.43
N ALA A 585 26.70 -10.32 11.46
CA ALA A 585 25.31 -10.44 11.00
C ALA A 585 25.23 -10.65 9.48
N LEU A 586 26.04 -9.95 8.68
CA LEU A 586 26.14 -10.16 7.23
C LEU A 586 26.64 -11.58 6.91
N ASP A 587 27.63 -12.08 7.64
CA ASP A 587 28.14 -13.45 7.45
C ASP A 587 27.07 -14.49 7.80
N PHE A 588 26.36 -14.31 8.92
CA PHE A 588 25.26 -15.18 9.33
C PHE A 588 24.14 -15.21 8.29
N PHE A 589 23.60 -14.04 7.91
CA PHE A 589 22.56 -13.95 6.88
C PHE A 589 23.03 -14.41 5.51
N GLY A 590 24.30 -14.17 5.17
CA GLY A 590 24.95 -14.71 3.98
C GLY A 590 24.92 -16.24 3.92
N GLY A 591 25.14 -16.88 5.07
CA GLY A 591 25.04 -18.33 5.23
C GLY A 591 23.62 -18.87 5.08
N VAL A 592 22.62 -18.15 5.61
CA VAL A 592 21.21 -18.57 5.57
C VAL A 592 20.56 -18.26 4.21
N PHE A 593 20.60 -17.01 3.77
CA PHE A 593 19.88 -16.51 2.59
C PHE A 593 20.70 -16.52 1.30
N GLY A 594 22.01 -16.74 1.38
CA GLY A 594 22.93 -16.57 0.26
C GLY A 594 23.61 -15.19 0.26
N PRO A 595 24.52 -14.95 -0.70
CA PRO A 595 25.42 -13.79 -0.66
C PRO A 595 24.65 -12.46 -0.62
N TYR A 596 25.29 -11.45 -0.02
CA TYR A 596 24.75 -10.10 0.04
C TYR A 596 24.42 -9.57 -1.38
N PRO A 597 23.22 -9.03 -1.62
CA PRO A 597 22.73 -8.83 -2.99
C PRO A 597 23.09 -7.48 -3.63
N TYR A 598 23.77 -6.58 -2.89
CA TYR A 598 24.12 -5.24 -3.34
C TYR A 598 25.63 -4.99 -3.33
N GLU A 599 26.05 -3.88 -3.92
CA GLU A 599 27.44 -3.51 -4.12
C GLU A 599 28.08 -2.88 -2.87
N LYS A 600 27.26 -2.24 -2.02
CA LYS A 600 27.64 -1.59 -0.77
C LYS A 600 26.52 -1.65 0.26
N LEU A 601 26.80 -1.21 1.48
CA LEU A 601 25.80 -0.93 2.50
C LEU A 601 26.06 0.44 3.13
N ASP A 602 25.17 1.41 2.92
CA ASP A 602 25.19 2.65 3.71
C ASP A 602 24.48 2.42 5.04
N VAL A 603 25.02 2.97 6.11
CA VAL A 603 24.39 3.01 7.43
C VAL A 603 24.35 4.45 7.86
N VAL A 604 23.15 5.05 7.79
CA VAL A 604 22.94 6.47 7.97
C VAL A 604 22.25 6.72 9.30
N GLN A 605 22.83 7.61 10.10
CA GLN A 605 22.20 8.14 11.30
C GLN A 605 21.06 9.09 10.90
N MET A 606 19.84 8.76 11.31
CA MET A 606 18.67 9.63 11.16
C MET A 606 18.52 10.58 12.36
N PRO A 607 17.68 11.63 12.25
CA PRO A 607 17.31 12.47 13.39
C PRO A 607 16.67 11.67 14.56
N ASP A 608 16.57 12.31 15.73
CA ASP A 608 16.28 11.63 17.02
C ASP A 608 14.77 11.48 17.22
N ASP A 609 13.97 12.21 16.46
CA ASP A 609 12.52 12.25 16.53
C ASP A 609 11.85 11.21 15.63
N TYR A 610 12.59 10.55 14.72
CA TYR A 610 12.04 9.51 13.85
C TYR A 610 11.62 8.25 14.63
N ALA A 611 12.27 7.90 15.74
CA ALA A 611 11.88 6.78 16.62
C ALA A 611 11.71 5.38 15.95
N PHE A 612 12.19 5.19 14.72
CA PHE A 612 12.17 3.91 13.99
C PHE A 612 13.43 3.72 13.12
N GLY A 613 13.65 2.48 12.66
CA GLY A 613 14.64 2.12 11.64
C GLY A 613 13.98 1.88 10.29
N ARG A 614 14.77 2.01 9.23
CA ARG A 614 14.30 1.69 7.89
C ARG A 614 15.42 1.15 7.02
N ALA A 615 15.23 -0.08 6.57
CA ALA A 615 16.05 -0.69 5.55
C ALA A 615 15.50 -0.40 4.14
N LEU A 616 16.31 0.28 3.34
CA LEU A 616 16.16 0.36 1.91
C LEU A 616 17.17 -0.59 1.24
N PRO A 617 16.98 -0.95 -0.04
CA PRO A 617 18.00 -1.69 -0.78
C PRO A 617 19.37 -1.00 -0.65
N SER A 618 20.39 -1.73 -0.23
CA SER A 618 21.76 -1.23 0.02
C SER A 618 21.93 -0.12 1.06
N MET A 619 20.93 0.22 1.86
CA MET A 619 21.01 1.34 2.83
C MET A 619 20.15 1.11 4.08
N LEU A 620 20.73 1.29 5.26
CA LEU A 620 20.03 1.32 6.54
C LEU A 620 19.95 2.75 7.05
N MET A 621 18.75 3.19 7.38
CA MET A 621 18.51 4.44 8.09
C MET A 621 18.15 4.10 9.52
N LEU A 622 19.07 4.38 10.44
CA LEU A 622 18.97 3.98 11.84
C LEU A 622 18.60 5.18 12.71
N TRP A 623 17.71 4.96 13.69
CA TRP A 623 17.27 5.99 14.62
C TRP A 623 18.44 6.65 15.35
N GLY A 624 18.48 7.99 15.40
CA GLY A 624 19.59 8.77 15.96
C GLY A 624 20.01 8.38 17.38
N LEU A 625 19.06 7.91 18.22
CA LEU A 625 19.36 7.48 19.59
C LEU A 625 20.31 6.27 19.65
N TYR A 626 20.39 5.44 18.60
CA TYR A 626 21.34 4.33 18.51
C TYR A 626 22.80 4.78 18.48
N PHE A 627 23.04 6.03 18.11
CA PHE A 627 24.36 6.63 18.03
C PHE A 627 24.72 7.41 19.29
N GLN A 628 23.76 7.67 20.18
CA GLN A 628 23.98 8.51 21.36
C GLN A 628 24.37 7.71 22.60
N ASP A 629 25.07 8.36 23.53
CA ASP A 629 25.43 7.73 24.79
C ASP A 629 24.18 7.46 25.66
N ALA A 630 23.93 6.20 25.96
CA ALA A 630 22.81 5.76 26.80
C ALA A 630 22.85 6.40 28.21
N PHE A 631 24.00 6.91 28.66
CA PHE A 631 24.16 7.61 29.95
C PHE A 631 23.41 8.96 30.04
N ARG A 632 22.76 9.43 28.97
CA ARG A 632 21.82 10.57 29.02
C ARG A 632 20.38 10.18 29.39
N LEU A 633 20.03 8.89 29.31
CA LEU A 633 18.72 8.36 29.68
C LEU A 633 18.86 7.56 30.98
N ASP A 634 18.25 8.08 32.06
CA ASP A 634 18.17 7.56 33.43
C ASP A 634 19.06 6.35 33.80
N ALA A 635 20.11 6.62 34.59
CA ALA A 635 21.06 5.63 35.10
C ALA A 635 20.42 4.47 35.90
N ASN A 636 19.19 4.62 36.40
CA ASN A 636 18.49 3.55 37.12
C ASN A 636 17.81 2.51 36.20
N LEU A 637 17.51 2.85 34.93
CA LEU A 637 17.00 1.88 33.94
C LEU A 637 18.11 0.93 33.47
N HIS A 638 19.37 1.37 33.52
CA HIS A 638 20.52 0.73 32.86
C HIS A 638 21.07 -0.51 33.59
N ALA A 639 21.14 -0.50 34.94
CA ALA A 639 21.77 -1.59 35.69
C ALA A 639 20.92 -2.88 35.75
N HIS A 640 19.63 -2.81 35.43
CA HIS A 640 18.72 -3.97 35.38
C HIS A 640 18.36 -4.41 33.96
N MET A 641 18.64 -3.59 32.94
CA MET A 641 18.29 -3.89 31.55
C MET A 641 19.48 -3.91 30.58
N TYR A 642 20.74 -3.92 31.06
CA TYR A 642 21.90 -3.86 30.17
C TYR A 642 21.90 -4.97 29.11
N THR A 643 21.68 -6.23 29.51
CA THR A 643 21.60 -7.36 28.60
C THR A 643 20.40 -7.28 27.67
N GLU A 644 19.22 -6.89 28.19
CA GLU A 644 18.00 -6.72 27.39
C GLU A 644 18.13 -5.60 26.35
N VAL A 645 18.69 -4.45 26.72
CA VAL A 645 18.97 -3.32 25.81
C VAL A 645 20.01 -3.71 24.77
N GLN A 646 21.00 -4.54 25.11
CA GLN A 646 21.97 -5.07 24.15
C GLN A 646 21.31 -6.03 23.15
N HIS A 647 20.39 -6.90 23.60
CA HIS A 647 19.61 -7.77 22.71
C HIS A 647 18.67 -6.96 21.82
N LEU A 648 18.02 -5.93 22.36
CA LEU A 648 17.18 -5.04 21.57
C LEU A 648 18.00 -4.28 20.53
N PHE A 649 19.19 -3.78 20.91
CA PHE A 649 20.08 -3.09 19.98
C PHE A 649 20.57 -3.99 18.85
N ARG A 650 21.08 -5.18 19.20
CA ARG A 650 21.57 -6.16 18.21
C ARG A 650 20.44 -6.72 17.36
N GLY A 651 19.31 -7.06 17.97
CA GLY A 651 18.13 -7.57 17.29
C GLY A 651 17.56 -6.58 16.30
N PHE A 652 17.48 -5.30 16.67
CA PHE A 652 17.06 -4.24 15.76
C PHE A 652 18.01 -4.08 14.57
N LEU A 653 19.32 -3.97 14.80
CA LEU A 653 20.29 -3.88 13.70
C LEU A 653 20.25 -5.12 12.79
N ALA A 654 20.12 -6.30 13.38
CA ALA A 654 20.00 -7.56 12.64
C ALA A 654 18.69 -7.63 11.83
N HIS A 655 17.58 -7.10 12.36
CA HIS A 655 16.31 -7.00 11.65
C HIS A 655 16.44 -6.09 10.42
N GLU A 656 16.99 -4.89 10.58
CA GLU A 656 17.24 -3.96 9.46
C GLU A 656 18.21 -4.54 8.42
N LEU A 657 19.22 -5.32 8.86
CA LEU A 657 20.13 -6.03 7.96
C LEU A 657 19.45 -7.19 7.21
N ALA A 658 18.57 -7.95 7.87
CA ALA A 658 17.84 -9.05 7.24
C ALA A 658 16.95 -8.55 6.08
N HIS A 659 16.47 -7.30 6.16
CA HIS A 659 15.71 -6.67 5.10
C HIS A 659 16.46 -6.50 3.78
N GLN A 660 17.80 -6.57 3.80
CA GLN A 660 18.60 -6.53 2.56
C GLN A 660 18.25 -7.72 1.63
N TRP A 661 17.80 -8.85 2.19
CA TRP A 661 17.19 -9.95 1.46
C TRP A 661 15.66 -9.84 1.43
N TRP A 662 15.01 -9.75 2.59
CA TRP A 662 13.55 -9.81 2.75
C TRP A 662 12.90 -8.43 2.76
N GLY A 663 12.14 -8.08 1.72
CA GLY A 663 11.66 -6.70 1.47
C GLY A 663 12.60 -5.91 0.54
N GLY A 664 13.90 -6.21 0.56
CA GLY A 664 14.89 -5.67 -0.37
C GLY A 664 14.89 -6.36 -1.73
N THR A 665 15.23 -7.66 -1.77
CA THR A 665 15.26 -8.44 -3.03
C THR A 665 14.08 -9.38 -3.19
N VAL A 666 13.59 -9.97 -2.10
CA VAL A 666 12.35 -10.73 -2.04
C VAL A 666 11.25 -9.75 -1.65
N VAL A 667 10.54 -9.21 -2.63
CA VAL A 667 9.66 -8.06 -2.40
C VAL A 667 8.20 -8.55 -2.32
N PRO A 668 7.46 -8.23 -1.27
CA PRO A 668 6.02 -8.54 -1.19
C PRO A 668 5.25 -8.00 -2.40
N LYS A 669 4.44 -8.84 -3.04
CA LYS A 669 3.64 -8.46 -4.22
C LYS A 669 2.50 -7.50 -3.86
N THR A 670 1.95 -7.65 -2.66
CA THR A 670 0.87 -6.82 -2.12
C THR A 670 1.08 -6.57 -0.64
N TYR A 671 0.34 -5.62 -0.06
CA TYR A 671 0.36 -5.40 1.40
C TYR A 671 -0.03 -6.64 2.22
N ARG A 672 -0.74 -7.62 1.63
CA ARG A 672 -1.07 -8.89 2.31
C ARG A 672 0.16 -9.76 2.54
N ASP A 673 1.10 -9.66 1.60
CA ASP A 673 2.33 -10.44 1.61
C ASP A 673 3.45 -9.76 2.42
N ALA A 674 3.17 -8.57 2.98
CA ALA A 674 4.14 -7.76 3.71
C ALA A 674 4.78 -8.51 4.90
N TRP A 675 4.08 -9.49 5.47
CA TRP A 675 4.63 -10.34 6.53
C TRP A 675 5.87 -11.13 6.09
N LEU A 676 6.02 -11.46 4.79
CA LEU A 676 7.23 -12.11 4.28
C LEU A 676 8.46 -11.21 4.39
N SER A 677 8.28 -9.88 4.42
CA SER A 677 9.35 -8.93 4.75
C SER A 677 9.54 -8.88 6.26
N GLU A 678 8.49 -8.44 6.97
CA GLU A 678 8.58 -8.04 8.37
C GLU A 678 8.78 -9.22 9.32
N ALA A 679 7.95 -10.27 9.22
CA ALA A 679 8.04 -11.42 10.10
C ALA A 679 9.34 -12.21 9.88
N VAL A 680 9.77 -12.34 8.62
CA VAL A 680 10.99 -13.07 8.31
C VAL A 680 12.21 -12.29 8.78
N ALA A 681 12.25 -10.96 8.63
CA ALA A 681 13.31 -10.12 9.19
C ALA A 681 13.34 -10.19 10.73
N THR A 682 12.18 -10.13 11.40
CA THR A 682 12.09 -10.31 12.86
C THR A 682 12.61 -11.66 13.30
N TYR A 683 12.13 -12.74 12.67
CA TYR A 683 12.57 -14.08 13.04
C TYR A 683 14.03 -14.35 12.69
N ALA A 684 14.55 -13.78 11.60
CA ALA A 684 15.96 -13.85 11.26
C ALA A 684 16.85 -13.17 12.31
N ALA A 685 16.41 -12.03 12.84
CA ALA A 685 17.09 -11.37 13.95
C ALA A 685 17.11 -12.26 15.21
N ASP A 686 16.00 -12.96 15.50
CA ASP A 686 15.94 -13.91 16.61
C ASP A 686 16.93 -15.08 16.42
N LEU A 687 16.99 -15.64 15.21
CA LEU A 687 17.95 -16.71 14.87
C LEU A 687 19.40 -16.24 15.00
N TYR A 688 19.69 -14.98 14.62
CA TYR A 688 21.00 -14.40 14.83
C TYR A 688 21.33 -14.25 16.32
N ILE A 689 20.38 -13.76 17.14
CA ILE A 689 20.53 -13.70 18.59
C ILE A 689 20.75 -15.10 19.19
N GLU A 690 20.03 -16.12 18.72
CA GLU A 690 20.20 -17.52 19.11
C GLU A 690 21.64 -17.97 18.84
N SER A 691 22.19 -17.67 17.66
CA SER A 691 23.55 -18.06 17.29
C SER A 691 24.63 -17.38 18.13
N GLU A 692 24.42 -16.12 18.52
CA GLU A 692 25.41 -15.30 19.23
C GLU A 692 25.33 -15.43 20.75
N THR A 693 24.12 -15.61 21.31
CA THR A 693 23.88 -15.60 22.76
C THR A 693 23.30 -16.90 23.30
N GLY A 694 22.79 -17.78 22.44
CA GLY A 694 22.25 -19.07 22.82
C GLY A 694 20.73 -19.11 22.99
N PRO A 695 20.19 -20.31 23.28
CA PRO A 695 18.76 -20.60 23.20
C PRO A 695 17.91 -19.89 24.26
N GLU A 696 18.46 -19.54 25.42
CA GLU A 696 17.72 -18.81 26.46
C GLU A 696 17.31 -17.41 25.99
N ALA A 697 18.20 -16.67 25.32
CA ALA A 697 17.89 -15.34 24.79
C ALA A 697 16.83 -15.43 23.68
N PHE A 698 16.95 -16.43 22.80
CA PHE A 698 15.95 -16.73 21.79
C PHE A 698 14.56 -17.03 22.38
N ARG A 699 14.51 -17.86 23.44
CA ARG A 699 13.28 -18.17 24.16
C ARG A 699 12.63 -16.92 24.78
N GLU A 700 13.43 -15.98 25.28
CA GLU A 700 12.92 -14.70 25.80
C GLU A 700 12.33 -13.82 24.69
N MET A 701 12.90 -13.85 23.48
CA MET A 701 12.32 -13.15 22.32
C MET A 701 10.97 -13.77 21.96
N LEU A 702 10.92 -15.10 21.75
CA LEU A 702 9.67 -15.82 21.44
C LEU A 702 8.56 -15.57 22.47
N LYS A 703 8.92 -15.51 23.76
CA LYS A 703 7.97 -15.16 24.81
C LYS A 703 7.36 -13.78 24.58
N ARG A 704 8.19 -12.76 24.32
CA ARG A 704 7.71 -11.39 24.09
C ARG A 704 6.81 -11.33 22.86
N HIS A 705 7.24 -11.95 21.76
CA HIS A 705 6.47 -12.01 20.52
C HIS A 705 5.10 -12.65 20.78
N THR A 706 5.06 -13.78 21.50
CA THR A 706 3.82 -14.48 21.86
C THR A 706 2.90 -13.61 22.73
N ASP A 707 3.42 -12.93 23.75
CA ASP A 707 2.63 -12.08 24.65
C ASP A 707 1.98 -10.91 23.89
N GLN A 708 2.72 -10.26 22.98
CA GLN A 708 2.20 -9.16 22.13
C GLN A 708 1.17 -9.67 21.12
N ALA A 709 1.47 -10.77 20.45
CA ALA A 709 0.58 -11.39 19.47
C ALA A 709 -0.76 -11.80 20.10
N LEU A 710 -0.75 -12.46 21.26
CA LEU A 710 -1.98 -12.89 21.95
C LEU A 710 -2.90 -11.72 22.34
N TYR A 711 -2.34 -10.52 22.59
CA TYR A 711 -3.12 -9.32 22.87
C TYR A 711 -3.86 -8.80 21.61
N ALA A 712 -3.22 -8.90 20.45
CA ALA A 712 -3.67 -8.31 19.20
C ALA A 712 -4.43 -9.27 18.25
N ASP A 713 -4.34 -10.58 18.44
CA ASP A 713 -4.84 -11.60 17.51
C ASP A 713 -6.32 -11.45 17.09
N ARG A 714 -7.18 -10.98 18.01
CA ARG A 714 -8.61 -10.73 17.71
C ARG A 714 -8.85 -9.62 16.68
N HIS A 715 -7.84 -8.82 16.35
CA HIS A 715 -7.97 -7.67 15.47
C HIS A 715 -7.80 -8.03 13.99
N GLY A 716 -7.20 -9.19 13.69
CA GLY A 716 -7.10 -9.70 12.32
C GLY A 716 -5.99 -10.74 12.12
N ALA A 717 -6.02 -11.38 10.95
CA ALA A 717 -5.00 -12.32 10.50
C ALA A 717 -3.73 -11.60 10.04
N ILE A 718 -2.64 -12.34 9.85
CA ILE A 718 -1.34 -11.79 9.42
C ILE A 718 -1.45 -11.18 8.02
N ASP A 719 -2.17 -11.86 7.11
CA ASP A 719 -2.33 -11.45 5.71
C ASP A 719 -3.24 -10.23 5.49
N LEU A 720 -3.83 -9.65 6.55
CA LEU A 720 -4.48 -8.34 6.45
C LEU A 720 -3.49 -7.19 6.30
N GLY A 721 -2.22 -7.42 6.66
CA GLY A 721 -1.16 -6.44 6.51
C GLY A 721 -1.54 -5.08 7.09
N MET A 722 -1.28 -4.01 6.33
CA MET A 722 -1.50 -2.62 6.76
C MET A 722 -2.95 -2.31 7.22
N ARG A 723 -3.95 -3.12 6.85
CA ARG A 723 -5.35 -2.96 7.32
C ARG A 723 -5.52 -3.24 8.82
N LEU A 724 -4.51 -3.79 9.49
CA LEU A 724 -4.48 -3.99 10.94
C LEU A 724 -4.29 -2.68 11.73
N GLY A 725 -3.85 -1.60 11.07
CA GLY A 725 -3.65 -0.29 11.70
C GLY A 725 -2.65 -0.36 12.86
N GLU A 726 -3.04 0.13 14.04
CA GLU A 726 -2.19 0.13 15.25
C GLU A 726 -1.76 -1.28 15.73
N HIS A 727 -2.41 -2.35 15.24
CA HIS A 727 -2.07 -3.73 15.57
C HIS A 727 -1.12 -4.38 14.56
N TYR A 728 -0.70 -3.65 13.52
CA TYR A 728 0.19 -4.17 12.47
C TYR A 728 1.45 -4.80 13.05
N GLN A 729 2.14 -4.10 13.97
CA GLN A 729 3.36 -4.61 14.57
C GLN A 729 3.12 -5.94 15.32
N ALA A 730 2.16 -5.96 16.25
CA ALA A 730 1.89 -7.13 17.09
C ALA A 730 1.41 -8.37 16.32
N VAL A 731 0.77 -8.21 15.17
CA VAL A 731 0.28 -9.33 14.36
C VAL A 731 1.26 -9.67 13.25
N VAL A 732 1.66 -8.72 12.41
CA VAL A 732 2.49 -9.01 11.23
C VAL A 732 3.91 -9.40 11.62
N TYR A 733 4.53 -8.71 12.59
CA TYR A 733 5.90 -8.99 13.02
C TYR A 733 5.90 -10.10 14.06
N GLU A 734 5.23 -9.85 15.19
CA GLU A 734 5.39 -10.69 16.38
C GLU A 734 4.72 -12.05 16.23
N LYS A 735 3.41 -12.09 15.86
CA LYS A 735 2.74 -13.37 15.56
C LYS A 735 3.42 -14.04 14.36
N GLY A 736 3.80 -13.29 13.33
CA GLY A 736 4.54 -13.80 12.19
C GLY A 736 5.82 -14.55 12.57
N ALA A 737 6.65 -13.97 13.45
CA ALA A 737 7.87 -14.61 13.93
C ALA A 737 7.61 -15.91 14.72
N VAL A 738 6.60 -15.90 15.60
CA VAL A 738 6.18 -17.12 16.33
C VAL A 738 5.68 -18.20 15.36
N VAL A 739 4.91 -17.81 14.34
CA VAL A 739 4.40 -18.74 13.32
C VAL A 739 5.54 -19.31 12.46
N LEU A 740 6.55 -18.51 12.09
CA LEU A 740 7.74 -19.01 11.42
C LEU A 740 8.53 -20.00 12.29
N HIS A 741 8.61 -19.75 13.59
CA HIS A 741 9.19 -20.72 14.53
C HIS A 741 8.39 -22.03 14.59
N MET A 742 7.06 -21.93 14.65
CA MET A 742 6.18 -23.11 14.57
C MET A 742 6.34 -23.87 13.26
N LEU A 743 6.55 -23.15 12.14
CA LEU A 743 6.81 -23.77 10.85
C LEU A 743 8.14 -24.53 10.87
N ARG A 744 9.23 -23.91 11.35
CA ARG A 744 10.55 -24.56 11.56
C ARG A 744 10.41 -25.85 12.37
N ARG A 745 9.63 -25.82 13.45
CA ARG A 745 9.36 -27.00 14.30
C ARG A 745 8.53 -28.07 13.58
N THR A 746 7.61 -27.67 12.70
CA THR A 746 6.70 -28.56 11.96
C THR A 746 7.38 -29.29 10.80
N ILE A 747 8.32 -28.64 10.13
CA ILE A 747 9.01 -29.19 8.95
C ILE A 747 10.44 -29.62 9.24
N GLY A 748 11.00 -29.27 10.39
CA GLY A 748 12.38 -29.54 10.77
C GLY A 748 13.33 -28.41 10.38
N ASP A 749 14.44 -28.31 11.14
CA ASP A 749 15.42 -27.23 11.00
C ASP A 749 16.06 -27.18 9.60
N GLU A 750 16.53 -28.33 9.11
CA GLU A 750 17.19 -28.45 7.81
C GLU A 750 16.28 -28.00 6.67
N HIS A 751 15.06 -28.52 6.61
CA HIS A 751 14.08 -28.12 5.59
C HIS A 751 13.74 -26.64 5.68
N PHE A 752 13.55 -26.10 6.88
CA PHE A 752 13.24 -24.69 7.06
C PHE A 752 14.36 -23.77 6.56
N MET A 753 15.61 -24.06 6.93
CA MET A 753 16.77 -23.30 6.44
C MET A 753 16.91 -23.42 4.92
N ASN A 754 16.66 -24.62 4.36
CA ASN A 754 16.65 -24.82 2.90
C ASN A 754 15.55 -24.00 2.20
N VAL A 755 14.34 -23.93 2.77
CA VAL A 755 13.26 -23.07 2.22
C VAL A 755 13.73 -21.63 2.18
N LEU A 756 14.22 -21.07 3.30
CA LEU A 756 14.66 -19.67 3.34
C LEU A 756 15.77 -19.39 2.32
N SER A 757 16.76 -20.28 2.23
CA SER A 757 17.90 -20.14 1.31
C SER A 757 17.53 -20.26 -0.17
N ARG A 758 16.67 -21.24 -0.52
CA ARG A 758 16.22 -21.46 -1.90
C ARG A 758 15.26 -20.37 -2.34
N PHE A 759 14.34 -19.99 -1.46
CA PHE A 759 13.35 -18.95 -1.74
C PHE A 759 14.01 -17.60 -2.00
N SER A 760 14.91 -17.16 -1.11
CA SER A 760 15.64 -15.89 -1.30
C SER A 760 16.40 -15.83 -2.62
N ARG A 761 17.06 -16.92 -3.03
CA ARG A 761 17.80 -17.00 -4.29
C ARG A 761 16.89 -17.07 -5.52
N GLN A 762 15.81 -17.84 -5.44
CA GLN A 762 14.88 -18.03 -6.57
C GLN A 762 14.08 -16.75 -6.87
N TYR A 763 13.75 -15.99 -5.81
CA TYR A 763 12.90 -14.81 -5.88
C TYR A 763 13.65 -13.48 -5.73
N ALA A 764 14.98 -13.50 -5.73
CA ALA A 764 15.77 -12.28 -5.75
C ALA A 764 15.39 -11.38 -6.95
N GLY A 765 14.97 -10.15 -6.66
CA GLY A 765 14.51 -9.16 -7.64
C GLY A 765 13.10 -9.42 -8.18
N LYS A 766 12.25 -10.15 -7.44
CA LYS A 766 10.88 -10.48 -7.86
C LYS A 766 9.86 -10.16 -6.78
N LEU A 767 8.64 -9.92 -7.25
CA LEU A 767 7.45 -9.85 -6.40
C LEU A 767 7.01 -11.25 -5.99
N VAL A 768 6.73 -11.44 -4.69
CA VAL A 768 6.34 -12.73 -4.12
C VAL A 768 5.03 -12.65 -3.36
N THR A 769 4.29 -13.74 -3.37
CA THR A 769 3.07 -13.94 -2.59
C THR A 769 3.28 -14.95 -1.47
N THR A 770 2.38 -14.92 -0.50
CA THR A 770 2.25 -15.95 0.54
C THR A 770 2.07 -17.35 -0.07
N ALA A 771 1.35 -17.44 -1.21
CA ALA A 771 1.17 -18.70 -1.93
C ALA A 771 2.48 -19.23 -2.55
N ASP A 772 3.38 -18.33 -3.01
CA ASP A 772 4.70 -18.72 -3.51
C ASP A 772 5.55 -19.33 -2.39
N PHE A 773 5.52 -18.71 -1.20
CA PHE A 773 6.25 -19.21 -0.02
C PHE A 773 5.69 -20.55 0.46
N GLU A 774 4.36 -20.68 0.54
CA GLU A 774 3.68 -21.95 0.81
C GLU A 774 4.12 -23.05 -0.17
N ALA A 775 4.07 -22.78 -1.47
CA ALA A 775 4.49 -23.73 -2.50
C ALA A 775 5.97 -24.13 -2.37
N ALA A 776 6.85 -23.21 -1.92
CA ALA A 776 8.24 -23.52 -1.66
C ALA A 776 8.42 -24.47 -0.47
N VAL A 777 7.65 -24.28 0.61
CA VAL A 777 7.62 -25.22 1.75
C VAL A 777 7.13 -26.60 1.32
N GLU A 778 6.03 -26.66 0.54
CA GLU A 778 5.49 -27.93 0.05
C GLU A 778 6.48 -28.65 -0.86
N THR A 779 7.18 -27.90 -1.73
CA THR A 779 8.21 -28.45 -2.62
C THR A 779 9.40 -29.00 -1.85
N GLU A 780 9.88 -28.31 -0.81
CA GLU A 780 11.00 -28.76 0.01
C GLU A 780 10.65 -30.01 0.84
N THR A 781 9.42 -30.07 1.35
CA THR A 781 9.00 -31.12 2.31
C THR A 781 8.29 -32.30 1.65
N GLY A 782 7.75 -32.13 0.44
CA GLY A 782 6.86 -33.10 -0.21
C GLY A 782 5.52 -33.30 0.50
N ARG A 783 5.13 -32.38 1.38
CA ARG A 783 3.90 -32.45 2.20
C ARG A 783 2.95 -31.33 1.82
N GLU A 784 1.65 -31.59 1.87
CA GLU A 784 0.63 -30.54 1.79
C GLU A 784 0.67 -29.69 3.08
N MET A 785 0.87 -28.39 2.92
CA MET A 785 1.06 -27.44 4.01
C MET A 785 0.01 -26.32 4.03
N GLY A 786 -0.93 -26.29 3.08
CA GLY A 786 -2.01 -25.29 3.06
C GLY A 786 -2.78 -25.18 4.38
N TRP A 787 -3.00 -26.28 5.09
CA TRP A 787 -3.64 -26.26 6.42
C TRP A 787 -2.89 -25.36 7.43
N PHE A 788 -1.56 -25.29 7.34
CA PHE A 788 -0.73 -24.50 8.24
C PHE A 788 -0.89 -23.01 7.94
N PHE A 789 -0.79 -22.65 6.66
CA PHE A 789 -0.92 -21.26 6.20
C PHE A 789 -2.34 -20.73 6.40
N ASP A 790 -3.36 -21.54 6.10
CA ASP A 790 -4.75 -21.20 6.35
C ASP A 790 -5.01 -20.97 7.84
N GLN A 791 -4.44 -21.80 8.71
CA GLN A 791 -4.67 -21.68 10.15
C GLN A 791 -3.95 -20.49 10.77
N TRP A 792 -2.68 -20.27 10.41
CA TRP A 792 -1.78 -19.37 11.14
C TRP A 792 -1.52 -18.04 10.45
N ILE A 793 -1.59 -17.98 9.11
CA ILE A 793 -1.34 -16.75 8.34
C ILE A 793 -2.65 -16.08 7.92
N ARG A 794 -3.58 -16.84 7.34
CA ARG A 794 -4.84 -16.33 6.74
C ARG A 794 -6.01 -16.23 7.73
N ASP A 795 -5.80 -16.61 8.99
CA ASP A 795 -6.87 -16.68 9.98
C ASP A 795 -6.43 -16.25 11.39
N THR A 796 -7.42 -16.06 12.24
CA THR A 796 -7.31 -15.61 13.62
C THR A 796 -7.53 -16.74 14.62
N GLY A 797 -7.25 -16.46 15.88
CA GLY A 797 -7.44 -17.36 17.00
C GLY A 797 -6.21 -18.21 17.31
N PHE A 798 -6.27 -18.82 18.49
CA PHE A 798 -5.23 -19.69 19.03
C PHE A 798 -5.89 -20.77 19.91
N PRO A 799 -5.25 -21.94 20.07
CA PRO A 799 -5.73 -22.96 21.00
C PRO A 799 -5.61 -22.47 22.45
N VAL A 800 -6.61 -22.81 23.27
CA VAL A 800 -6.57 -22.67 24.72
C VAL A 800 -6.35 -24.05 25.32
N TYR A 801 -5.12 -24.33 25.77
CA TYR A 801 -4.75 -25.67 26.23
C TYR A 801 -4.94 -25.87 27.72
N ARG A 802 -5.45 -27.06 28.08
CA ARG A 802 -5.39 -27.62 29.43
C ARG A 802 -4.88 -29.04 29.38
N VAL A 803 -3.97 -29.40 30.30
CA VAL A 803 -3.46 -30.77 30.45
C VAL A 803 -4.02 -31.39 31.73
N TYR A 804 -4.54 -32.61 31.59
CA TYR A 804 -4.91 -33.47 32.71
C TYR A 804 -4.04 -34.71 32.67
N PHE A 805 -3.48 -35.15 33.80
CA PHE A 805 -2.69 -36.37 33.83
C PHE A 805 -2.83 -37.10 35.16
N THR A 806 -2.57 -38.40 35.10
CA THR A 806 -2.40 -39.30 36.24
C THR A 806 -1.09 -40.04 36.07
N SER A 807 -0.34 -40.18 37.17
CA SER A 807 0.92 -40.92 37.20
C SER A 807 0.78 -42.10 38.15
N SER A 808 1.02 -43.31 37.65
CA SER A 808 0.89 -44.56 38.39
C SER A 808 2.13 -45.43 38.24
N GLU A 809 2.45 -46.24 39.25
CA GLU A 809 3.46 -47.30 39.14
C GLU A 809 2.97 -48.34 38.10
N GLY A 810 3.82 -48.69 37.14
CA GLY A 810 3.49 -49.61 36.03
C GLY A 810 4.69 -50.49 35.67
N GLY A 811 4.46 -51.80 35.47
CA GLY A 811 5.51 -52.80 35.25
C GLY A 811 6.39 -52.53 34.02
N VAL A 812 7.65 -52.97 34.11
CA VAL A 812 8.73 -52.77 33.13
C VAL A 812 8.30 -53.13 31.70
N GLY A 813 7.92 -52.12 30.91
CA GLY A 813 7.84 -52.21 29.46
C GLY A 813 9.20 -51.82 28.87
N ALA A 814 9.86 -52.76 28.19
CA ALA A 814 11.20 -52.59 27.64
C ALA A 814 11.34 -51.30 26.82
N VAL A 815 12.29 -50.45 27.21
CA VAL A 815 12.72 -49.30 26.43
C VAL A 815 13.51 -49.84 25.23
N SER A 816 12.90 -49.90 24.05
CA SER A 816 13.63 -50.11 22.80
C SER A 816 14.17 -48.77 22.30
N GLY A 817 15.27 -48.31 22.87
CA GLY A 817 16.06 -47.19 22.34
C GLY A 817 17.11 -47.72 21.37
N GLY A 818 16.94 -47.48 20.07
CA GLY A 818 17.99 -47.69 19.09
C GLY A 818 19.12 -46.70 19.33
N ALA A 819 20.28 -47.18 19.80
CA ALA A 819 21.51 -46.40 19.90
C ALA A 819 22.44 -46.78 18.74
N ALA A 820 22.86 -45.76 18.00
CA ALA A 820 23.93 -45.84 17.01
C ALA A 820 25.30 -46.08 17.69
N SER A 821 26.20 -46.65 16.90
CA SER A 821 27.52 -47.22 17.18
C SER A 821 28.48 -46.49 18.14
N SER A 822 28.93 -47.28 19.12
CA SER A 822 30.24 -47.42 19.80
C SER A 822 31.49 -46.62 19.41
N GLY A 823 32.22 -46.19 20.46
CA GLY A 823 33.69 -46.23 20.57
C GLY A 823 34.10 -46.65 22.01
N PRO A 824 35.16 -47.46 22.25
CA PRO A 824 35.42 -48.07 23.56
C PRO A 824 36.45 -47.29 24.40
N GLY A 825 36.13 -47.08 25.68
CA GLY A 825 37.05 -46.55 26.70
C GLY A 825 36.74 -47.19 28.06
N GLN A 826 37.76 -47.80 28.66
CA GLN A 826 37.72 -48.71 29.82
C GLN A 826 37.30 -48.08 31.15
N GLY A 827 36.73 -48.92 32.04
CA GLY A 827 37.12 -48.95 33.45
C GLY A 827 35.99 -48.92 34.47
N GLY A 828 35.95 -49.94 35.34
CA GLY A 828 35.36 -49.83 36.69
C GLY A 828 34.13 -50.71 36.94
N LEU A 829 34.37 -51.93 37.40
CA LEU A 829 33.39 -52.72 38.15
C LEU A 829 33.23 -52.07 39.53
N ASP A 830 32.03 -51.59 39.84
CA ASP A 830 31.60 -51.39 41.23
C ASP A 830 30.23 -52.05 41.42
N SER A 831 30.22 -53.04 42.32
CA SER A 831 29.07 -53.84 42.67
C SER A 831 28.32 -53.15 43.81
N GLY A 832 27.26 -52.41 43.47
CA GLY A 832 26.41 -51.72 44.44
C GLY A 832 24.97 -51.61 43.98
N GLY A 833 24.13 -52.56 44.44
CA GLY A 833 22.66 -52.45 44.51
C GLY A 833 21.90 -52.38 43.19
N GLU A 834 21.31 -53.51 42.76
CA GLU A 834 20.17 -53.50 41.85
C GLU A 834 18.98 -52.78 42.53
N ARG A 835 18.91 -51.46 42.37
CA ARG A 835 17.63 -50.75 42.40
C ARG A 835 16.90 -51.19 41.14
N THR A 836 15.96 -52.13 41.28
CA THR A 836 14.92 -52.36 40.28
C THR A 836 14.29 -51.00 39.97
N ALA A 837 14.60 -50.39 38.83
CA ALA A 837 14.00 -49.14 38.42
C ALA A 837 12.50 -49.39 38.30
N ARG A 838 11.72 -48.83 39.24
CA ARG A 838 10.27 -48.89 39.16
C ARG A 838 9.87 -48.07 37.94
N GLY A 839 9.28 -48.72 36.94
CA GLY A 839 8.68 -48.02 35.82
C GLY A 839 7.45 -47.26 36.30
N PHE A 840 7.29 -46.04 35.81
CA PHE A 840 6.07 -45.27 35.97
C PHE A 840 5.40 -45.12 34.62
N THR A 841 4.08 -45.01 34.62
CA THR A 841 3.31 -44.68 33.43
C THR A 841 2.53 -43.42 33.72
N VAL A 842 2.69 -42.41 32.87
CA VAL A 842 1.83 -41.24 32.85
C VAL A 842 0.77 -41.41 31.77
N ARG A 843 -0.49 -41.26 32.14
CA ARG A 843 -1.63 -41.20 31.24
C ARG A 843 -2.28 -39.84 31.37
N GLY A 844 -2.56 -39.19 30.26
CA GLY A 844 -3.15 -37.86 30.29
C GLY A 844 -3.92 -37.50 29.03
N GLN A 845 -4.49 -36.31 29.05
CA GLN A 845 -5.24 -35.72 27.97
C GLN A 845 -4.86 -34.25 27.84
N LEU A 846 -4.56 -33.83 26.61
CA LEU A 846 -4.44 -32.44 26.21
C LEU A 846 -5.79 -32.00 25.61
N LEU A 847 -6.41 -30.98 26.21
CA LEU A 847 -7.72 -30.46 25.82
C LEU A 847 -7.58 -29.05 25.21
N GLN A 848 -8.28 -28.81 24.12
CA GLN A 848 -8.50 -27.48 23.53
C GLN A 848 -9.85 -26.90 23.99
N GLU A 849 -9.85 -25.94 24.91
CA GLU A 849 -11.05 -25.40 25.56
C GLU A 849 -11.77 -24.31 24.77
N GLN A 850 -11.12 -23.70 23.77
CA GLN A 850 -11.73 -22.63 22.99
C GLN A 850 -12.92 -23.11 22.15
N GLU A 851 -13.95 -22.27 22.01
CA GLU A 851 -15.08 -22.54 21.11
C GLU A 851 -14.65 -22.48 19.63
N GLY A 852 -15.44 -23.08 18.73
CA GLY A 852 -15.19 -23.05 17.29
C GLY A 852 -14.27 -24.18 16.81
N ARG A 853 -13.27 -23.86 15.98
CA ARG A 853 -12.42 -24.87 15.33
C ARG A 853 -11.44 -25.55 16.29
N VAL A 854 -10.98 -26.74 15.90
CA VAL A 854 -9.81 -27.40 16.49
C VAL A 854 -8.57 -26.88 15.76
N PHE A 855 -7.56 -26.47 16.50
CA PHE A 855 -6.27 -26.06 15.94
C PHE A 855 -5.34 -27.26 15.82
N HIS A 856 -4.51 -27.27 14.78
CA HIS A 856 -3.50 -28.29 14.57
C HIS A 856 -2.13 -27.74 14.95
N ALA A 857 -1.41 -28.43 15.84
CA ALA A 857 -0.05 -28.05 16.25
C ALA A 857 0.74 -29.25 16.79
N ILE A 858 2.06 -29.21 16.66
CA ILE A 858 2.97 -30.03 17.46
C ILE A 858 3.11 -29.33 18.82
N VAL A 859 2.72 -30.01 19.90
CA VAL A 859 2.71 -29.47 21.26
C VAL A 859 3.73 -30.21 22.12
N PRO A 860 4.84 -29.54 22.50
CA PRO A 860 5.76 -30.10 23.50
C PRO A 860 5.12 -30.14 24.88
N LEU A 861 5.23 -31.28 25.54
CA LEU A 861 4.94 -31.46 26.95
C LEU A 861 6.26 -31.68 27.70
N VAL A 862 6.56 -30.78 28.64
CA VAL A 862 7.71 -30.90 29.54
C VAL A 862 7.24 -31.52 30.83
N ILE A 863 7.60 -32.79 31.02
CA ILE A 863 7.23 -33.59 32.19
C ILE A 863 8.35 -33.46 33.22
N GLU A 864 8.09 -32.74 34.31
CA GLU A 864 8.96 -32.67 35.49
C GLU A 864 8.67 -33.90 36.36
N LEU A 865 9.72 -34.65 36.69
CA LEU A 865 9.65 -35.84 37.54
C LEU A 865 9.88 -35.50 39.02
N GLU A 866 9.51 -36.40 39.93
CA GLU A 866 9.73 -36.19 41.38
C GLU A 866 11.21 -36.08 41.76
N ASN A 867 12.10 -36.79 41.08
CA ASN A 867 13.54 -36.65 41.21
C ASN A 867 14.12 -35.33 40.67
N GLY A 868 13.31 -34.48 40.02
CA GLY A 868 13.71 -33.19 39.44
C GLY A 868 14.11 -33.23 37.96
N ASP A 869 14.24 -34.41 37.35
CA ASP A 869 14.54 -34.54 35.93
C ASP A 869 13.39 -34.03 35.07
N ARG A 870 13.71 -33.58 33.84
CA ARG A 870 12.72 -33.12 32.86
C ARG A 870 12.78 -33.96 31.61
N ILE A 871 11.62 -34.44 31.17
CA ILE A 871 11.46 -35.20 29.93
C ILE A 871 10.56 -34.42 29.00
N VAL A 872 11.02 -34.20 27.76
CA VAL A 872 10.21 -33.57 26.71
C VAL A 872 9.55 -34.65 25.85
N ARG A 873 8.26 -34.49 25.59
CA ARG A 873 7.50 -35.32 24.64
C ARG A 873 6.68 -34.43 23.73
N GLU A 874 6.74 -34.69 22.43
CA GLU A 874 5.95 -33.95 21.45
C GLU A 874 4.67 -34.71 21.13
N ILE A 875 3.56 -33.97 21.05
CA ILE A 875 2.26 -34.50 20.65
C ILE A 875 1.77 -33.74 19.44
N TRP A 876 1.45 -34.45 18.36
CA TRP A 876 0.62 -33.88 17.30
C TRP A 876 -0.82 -33.76 17.80
N ASN A 877 -1.28 -32.54 18.06
CA ASN A 877 -2.64 -32.29 18.48
C ASN A 877 -3.46 -31.77 17.30
N ALA A 878 -4.39 -32.61 16.82
CA ALA A 878 -5.36 -32.28 15.78
C ALA A 878 -6.81 -32.60 16.22
N GLN A 879 -7.03 -32.70 17.54
CA GLN A 879 -8.31 -33.10 18.13
C GLN A 879 -8.63 -32.22 19.34
N ARG A 880 -9.92 -32.00 19.57
CA ARG A 880 -10.43 -31.29 20.75
C ARG A 880 -9.87 -31.88 22.05
N ARG A 881 -9.76 -33.20 22.12
CA ARG A 881 -9.22 -33.97 23.23
C ARG A 881 -8.23 -34.99 22.67
N GLN A 882 -6.96 -34.82 22.99
CA GLN A 882 -5.89 -35.72 22.57
C GLN A 882 -5.33 -36.47 23.78
N THR A 883 -5.48 -37.79 23.79
CA THR A 883 -4.94 -38.63 24.85
C THR A 883 -3.48 -38.97 24.61
N PHE A 884 -2.70 -39.14 25.68
CA PHE A 884 -1.32 -39.60 25.62
C PHE A 884 -0.99 -40.57 26.76
N GLU A 885 -0.05 -41.46 26.51
CA GLU A 885 0.50 -42.39 27.48
C GLU A 885 2.01 -42.53 27.25
N TYR A 886 2.80 -42.33 28.32
CA TYR A 886 4.26 -42.46 28.25
C TYR A 886 4.80 -43.28 29.42
N ALA A 887 5.78 -44.13 29.13
CA ALA A 887 6.61 -44.76 30.16
C ALA A 887 7.67 -43.75 30.65
N LEU A 888 7.84 -43.66 31.96
CA LEU A 888 8.74 -42.74 32.65
C LEU A 888 9.63 -43.49 33.65
N PRO A 889 10.87 -43.01 33.86
CA PRO A 889 11.79 -43.60 34.84
C PRO A 889 11.43 -43.25 36.30
N ASP A 890 10.60 -42.23 36.51
CA ASP A 890 10.11 -41.79 37.83
C ASP A 890 8.70 -41.19 37.70
N ARG A 891 8.03 -40.95 38.83
CA ARG A 891 6.68 -40.39 38.88
C ARG A 891 6.66 -38.97 38.31
N ALA A 892 5.78 -38.71 37.34
CA ALA A 892 5.50 -37.35 36.89
C ALA A 892 4.91 -36.49 38.02
N LYS A 893 5.58 -35.37 38.30
CA LYS A 893 5.20 -34.36 39.30
C LYS A 893 4.39 -33.22 38.66
N ARG A 894 4.82 -32.73 37.49
CA ARG A 894 4.16 -31.65 36.74
C ARG A 894 4.31 -31.88 35.24
N ILE A 895 3.34 -31.43 34.46
CA ILE A 895 3.46 -31.34 33.00
C ILE A 895 3.23 -29.88 32.60
N ASP A 896 4.25 -29.25 32.04
CA ASP A 896 4.18 -27.91 31.47
C ASP A 896 3.97 -28.00 29.95
N ILE A 897 3.06 -27.20 29.41
CA ILE A 897 2.74 -27.16 27.97
C ILE A 897 3.63 -26.11 27.32
N ALA A 898 4.47 -26.52 26.38
CA ALA A 898 5.37 -25.68 25.59
C ALA A 898 5.99 -24.49 26.37
N PRO A 899 6.69 -24.73 27.50
CA PRO A 899 7.28 -23.67 28.32
C PRO A 899 8.44 -22.92 27.62
N ASP A 900 8.85 -23.43 26.45
CA ASP A 900 9.80 -22.82 25.51
C ASP A 900 9.16 -21.84 24.53
N PHE A 901 7.83 -21.63 24.60
CA PHE A 901 7.07 -20.78 23.67
C PHE A 901 7.16 -21.23 22.21
N SER A 902 7.42 -22.52 21.98
CA SER A 902 7.49 -23.11 20.64
C SER A 902 6.13 -23.27 19.94
N VAL A 903 5.04 -22.91 20.63
CA VAL A 903 3.66 -23.00 20.14
C VAL A 903 2.93 -21.70 20.48
N TYR A 904 2.17 -21.17 19.52
CA TYR A 904 1.28 -20.05 19.73
C TYR A 904 -0.03 -20.53 20.38
N PHE A 905 -0.15 -20.41 21.70
CA PHE A 905 -1.32 -20.85 22.46
C PHE A 905 -1.54 -20.01 23.72
N LYS A 906 -2.69 -20.20 24.36
CA LYS A 906 -2.96 -19.69 25.70
C LYS A 906 -3.17 -20.84 26.68
N ALA A 907 -2.48 -20.82 27.82
CA ALA A 907 -2.76 -21.77 28.89
C ALA A 907 -4.12 -21.44 29.53
N ALA A 908 -4.97 -22.46 29.70
CA ALA A 908 -6.21 -22.33 30.44
C ALA A 908 -5.92 -22.03 31.91
N ARG A 909 -6.70 -21.11 32.51
CA ARG A 909 -6.54 -20.74 33.93
C ARG A 909 -7.01 -21.83 34.88
#